data_AF-A0A1L6R7J9-F1
#
_entry.id   AF-A0A1L6R7J9-F1
#
_cell.length_a   1.000
_cell.length_b   1.000
_cell.length_c   1.000
_cell.angle_alpha   90.00
_cell.angle_beta   90.00
_cell.angle_gamma   90.00
#
_symmetry.space_group_name_H-M   'P 1'
#
loop_
_entity.id
_entity.type
_entity.pdbx_description
1 polymer ?
#
loop_
_entity_poly.entity_id
_entity_poly.type
_entity_poly.pdbx_seq_one_letter_code
_entity_poly.pdbx_strand_id
1 'polypeptide(L)'
;MRNLFLLLLLLISSQESFSQNEIIAEEDIPVLDIIIDSLETEYQNSPRSNIESLPQGTGDYFEIKTNKPEEFILALTNEVELDSLLKNFPNLQIDRDLLVLKNRVEYSNGEQKLQIKSFQIKNNSEHRITIDYTDSLSRENIKFYYTSYTNKKLNSTNIRGFKIKKHFSKVILPEKYADWVSYTDFLVLPNQNLFFNIDSNHNSLYNRQENIIDSLVNYYAVKTHKPKRSKNQEFISFQKSLNDWEKKRSFFADSLFNEDSKFKELLNLSLEYAENEEKSNGELEFFTAELISKKKTLKLMRFNQHVGSCSFDNGPIIQQKRMASLAAQIPNWGVFIKSFLNVMNDQVSRVANSNIASNARKTYIEELSKLNLNIPKLLLGSNLRIDNENQQHYFSDGSKIGKAFSALDEKNQAFFEQTISDLIQDEHVDAFNKLHFYNTLKHYQYFIKDTIKKNEIEQRITKLEEHMPPVLQSRFKNPNKELKDLLREEINELEKFEILDTSIGNIYSYSYGGDCWMAEIRDKEKNSKIIYDLTMPIEDSITPLENFLLRKDSLTNRIKEHDFINKLLSTNSENQLYLKFTGDRSFSNFRNRVLKEMPKKLEKLNYNNAISFYISYPNRKYVRYILLENSNVIMLSIPKDFKIPGYDFEELLTETEENFFSKSYKSFKIFDENGEMLN
;
A
#
# COMPACT_ATOMS: atom_id res chain seq x y z
N MET A 1 -28.16 -2.09 -15.56
CA MET A 1 -26.74 -2.26 -15.16
C MET A 1 -25.82 -1.13 -15.67
N ARG A 2 -26.07 -0.55 -16.85
CA ARG A 2 -25.46 0.71 -17.32
C ARG A 2 -25.56 1.89 -16.33
N ASN A 3 -26.59 1.90 -15.47
CA ASN A 3 -26.84 2.95 -14.46
C ASN A 3 -25.95 2.87 -13.20
N LEU A 4 -25.30 1.74 -12.89
CA LEU A 4 -24.38 1.65 -11.75
C LEU A 4 -22.94 2.00 -12.16
N PHE A 5 -22.57 1.66 -13.41
CA PHE A 5 -21.29 2.03 -14.02
C PHE A 5 -21.19 3.54 -14.28
N LEU A 6 -22.29 4.17 -14.71
CA LEU A 6 -22.42 5.62 -14.75
C LEU A 6 -22.35 6.23 -13.35
N LEU A 7 -22.87 5.58 -12.29
CA LEU A 7 -22.79 6.10 -10.92
C LEU A 7 -21.34 6.14 -10.40
N LEU A 8 -20.52 5.14 -10.75
CA LEU A 8 -19.10 5.06 -10.35
C LEU A 8 -18.24 6.04 -11.15
N LEU A 9 -18.49 6.20 -12.46
CA LEU A 9 -17.85 7.22 -13.31
C LEU A 9 -18.32 8.65 -12.99
N LEU A 10 -19.58 8.84 -12.56
CA LEU A 10 -20.12 10.14 -12.14
C LEU A 10 -19.68 10.54 -10.73
N LEU A 11 -19.32 9.60 -9.85
CA LEU A 11 -18.61 9.94 -8.61
C LEU A 11 -17.20 10.50 -8.90
N ILE A 12 -16.63 10.17 -10.05
CA ILE A 12 -15.34 10.71 -10.52
C ILE A 12 -15.54 12.04 -11.26
N SER A 13 -16.66 12.25 -11.98
CA SER A 13 -16.92 13.48 -12.76
C SER A 13 -17.89 14.49 -12.14
N SER A 14 -18.45 14.25 -10.94
CA SER A 14 -19.26 15.24 -10.20
C SER A 14 -18.46 16.07 -9.18
N GLN A 15 -17.12 16.03 -9.24
CA GLN A 15 -16.27 16.83 -8.35
C GLN A 15 -16.26 18.34 -8.67
N GLU A 16 -16.87 18.80 -9.76
CA GLU A 16 -16.76 20.23 -10.13
C GLU A 16 -17.61 21.20 -9.32
N SER A 17 -18.54 20.73 -8.47
CA SER A 17 -19.44 21.68 -7.78
C SER A 17 -18.91 22.20 -6.45
N PHE A 18 -17.91 21.56 -5.83
CA PHE A 18 -17.24 22.03 -4.60
C PHE A 18 -15.79 21.52 -4.45
N SER A 19 -15.17 20.97 -5.49
CA SER A 19 -13.71 20.80 -5.50
C SER A 19 -13.09 22.19 -5.62
N GLN A 20 -12.79 22.83 -4.49
CA GLN A 20 -11.82 23.91 -4.49
C GLN A 20 -10.55 23.34 -5.15
N ASN A 21 -10.23 23.76 -6.37
CA ASN A 21 -9.07 23.22 -7.08
C ASN A 21 -7.77 23.64 -6.37
N GLU A 22 -7.83 24.78 -5.69
CA GLU A 22 -6.77 25.39 -4.90
C GLU A 22 -7.16 25.38 -3.41
N ILE A 23 -6.17 25.27 -2.53
CA ILE A 23 -6.27 25.37 -1.08
C ILE A 23 -5.94 26.79 -0.62
N ILE A 24 -4.93 27.43 -1.22
CA ILE A 24 -4.43 28.77 -0.85
C ILE A 24 -4.83 29.76 -1.93
N ALA A 25 -5.60 30.80 -1.56
CA ALA A 25 -5.91 31.90 -2.46
C ALA A 25 -4.71 32.87 -2.55
N GLU A 26 -4.49 33.51 -3.71
CA GLU A 26 -3.33 34.40 -3.91
C GLU A 26 -3.33 35.59 -2.94
N GLU A 27 -4.51 36.11 -2.60
CA GLU A 27 -4.68 37.19 -1.64
C GLU A 27 -4.29 36.84 -0.20
N ASP A 28 -4.28 35.55 0.17
CA ASP A 28 -3.96 35.09 1.52
C ASP A 28 -2.43 34.89 1.72
N ILE A 29 -1.66 34.78 0.63
CA ILE A 29 -0.20 34.50 0.67
C ILE A 29 0.57 35.54 1.50
N PRO A 30 0.43 36.87 1.28
CA PRO A 30 1.22 37.85 2.04
C PRO A 30 0.97 37.80 3.54
N VAL A 31 -0.25 37.46 3.96
CA VAL A 31 -0.62 37.35 5.37
C VAL A 31 0.00 36.10 6.00
N LEU A 32 0.01 34.98 5.26
CA LEU A 32 0.68 33.76 5.69
C LEU A 32 2.19 33.95 5.78
N ASP A 33 2.80 34.65 4.81
CA ASP A 33 4.24 34.92 4.81
C ASP A 33 4.69 35.76 6.02
N ILE A 34 3.91 36.75 6.44
CA ILE A 34 4.18 37.51 7.68
C ILE A 34 4.20 36.58 8.91
N ILE A 35 3.28 35.61 8.96
CA ILE A 35 3.24 34.64 10.06
C ILE A 35 4.46 33.71 9.99
N ILE A 36 4.80 33.25 8.79
CA ILE A 36 5.96 32.38 8.57
C ILE A 36 7.25 33.10 8.97
N ASP A 37 7.45 34.36 8.58
CA ASP A 37 8.64 35.13 8.94
C ASP A 37 8.79 35.29 10.47
N SER A 38 7.67 35.48 11.18
CA SER A 38 7.65 35.50 12.65
C SER A 38 8.03 34.13 13.22
N LEU A 39 7.44 33.06 12.73
CA LEU A 39 7.71 31.69 13.18
C LEU A 39 9.16 31.27 12.89
N GLU A 40 9.70 31.64 11.74
CA GLU A 40 11.11 31.42 11.38
C GLU A 40 12.03 32.14 12.36
N THR A 41 11.73 33.41 12.67
CA THR A 41 12.49 34.20 13.64
C THR A 41 12.44 33.57 15.04
N GLU A 42 11.26 33.14 15.49
CA GLU A 42 11.10 32.43 16.76
C GLU A 42 11.85 31.09 16.77
N TYR A 43 11.78 30.34 15.68
CA TYR A 43 12.47 29.06 15.53
C TYR A 43 13.99 29.20 15.59
N GLN A 44 14.58 30.22 14.96
CA GLN A 44 16.02 30.44 15.03
C GLN A 44 16.52 30.72 16.46
N ASN A 45 15.66 31.25 17.33
CA ASN A 45 15.95 31.52 18.73
C ASN A 45 15.54 30.37 19.67
N SER A 46 14.96 29.29 19.14
CA SER A 46 14.51 28.14 19.92
C SER A 46 15.66 27.18 20.27
N PRO A 47 15.61 26.52 21.44
CA PRO A 47 16.61 25.53 21.79
C PRO A 47 16.55 24.33 20.85
N ARG A 48 17.73 23.79 20.48
CA ARG A 48 17.83 22.55 19.71
C ARG A 48 17.62 21.35 20.61
N SER A 49 16.79 20.41 20.15
CA SER A 49 16.57 19.14 20.85
C SER A 49 17.47 18.05 20.29
N ASN A 50 18.02 17.22 21.19
CA ASN A 50 18.60 15.95 20.79
C ASN A 50 17.48 15.00 20.42
N ILE A 51 17.59 14.38 19.25
CA ILE A 51 16.57 13.48 18.72
C ILE A 51 17.19 12.11 18.48
N GLU A 52 16.52 11.09 18.99
CA GLU A 52 16.94 9.70 18.87
C GLU A 52 16.17 9.00 17.76
N SER A 53 16.84 8.09 17.03
CA SER A 53 16.20 7.18 16.10
C SER A 53 15.30 6.17 16.83
N LEU A 54 14.46 5.46 16.06
CA LEU A 54 13.76 4.29 16.59
C LEU A 54 14.74 3.21 17.12
N PRO A 55 14.35 2.43 18.15
CA PRO A 55 15.15 1.32 18.64
C PRO A 55 15.32 0.22 17.58
N GLN A 56 16.55 -0.03 17.18
CA GLN A 56 16.87 -0.99 16.11
C GLN A 56 17.99 -1.95 16.51
N GLY A 57 17.90 -3.17 16.01
CA GLY A 57 18.87 -4.23 16.22
C GLY A 57 19.07 -5.04 14.95
N THR A 58 19.77 -6.16 15.08
CA THR A 58 19.87 -7.15 14.00
C THR A 58 19.49 -8.52 14.52
N GLY A 59 18.97 -9.38 13.65
CA GLY A 59 18.55 -10.72 14.04
C GLY A 59 18.23 -11.61 12.86
N ASP A 60 17.79 -12.81 13.19
CA ASP A 60 17.30 -13.80 12.24
C ASP A 60 15.83 -14.09 12.54
N TYR A 61 15.01 -14.21 11.51
CA TYR A 61 13.64 -14.66 11.63
C TYR A 61 13.59 -16.19 11.56
N PHE A 62 12.66 -16.78 12.30
CA PHE A 62 12.36 -18.20 12.20
C PHE A 62 10.87 -18.45 12.18
N GLU A 63 10.45 -19.50 11.48
CA GLU A 63 9.07 -19.98 11.44
C GLU A 63 9.03 -21.50 11.34
N ILE A 64 8.13 -22.12 12.10
CA ILE A 64 7.89 -23.55 12.06
C ILE A 64 6.42 -23.86 12.28
N LYS A 65 5.91 -24.83 11.51
CA LYS A 65 4.63 -25.48 11.77
C LYS A 65 4.89 -26.87 12.33
N THR A 66 4.44 -27.14 13.55
CA THR A 66 4.74 -28.40 14.24
C THR A 66 3.55 -28.90 15.05
N ASN A 67 3.42 -30.22 15.14
CA ASN A 67 2.49 -30.90 16.06
C ASN A 67 3.12 -31.11 17.46
N LYS A 68 4.40 -30.76 17.64
CA LYS A 68 5.18 -30.87 18.89
C LYS A 68 5.73 -29.49 19.32
N PRO A 69 4.86 -28.51 19.61
CA PRO A 69 5.30 -27.14 19.93
C PRO A 69 6.17 -27.05 21.19
N GLU A 70 5.89 -27.86 22.21
CA GLU A 70 6.64 -27.86 23.47
C GLU A 70 8.09 -28.34 23.29
N GLU A 71 8.30 -29.38 22.48
CA GLU A 71 9.64 -29.88 22.14
C GLU A 71 10.46 -28.80 21.42
N PHE A 72 9.84 -28.07 20.48
CA PHE A 72 10.51 -26.97 19.77
C PHE A 72 10.86 -25.80 20.68
N ILE A 73 9.94 -25.36 21.55
CA ILE A 73 10.19 -24.25 22.48
C ILE A 73 11.29 -24.61 23.49
N LEU A 74 11.30 -25.85 23.99
CA LEU A 74 12.36 -26.33 24.87
C LEU A 74 13.72 -26.34 24.15
N ALA A 75 13.76 -26.79 22.89
CA ALA A 75 14.98 -26.75 22.10
C ALA A 75 15.42 -25.31 21.81
N LEU A 76 14.51 -24.42 21.42
CA LEU A 76 14.78 -22.99 21.15
C LEU A 76 15.36 -22.26 22.37
N THR A 77 14.91 -22.60 23.58
CA THR A 77 15.38 -21.98 24.82
C THR A 77 16.73 -22.52 25.30
N ASN A 78 17.05 -23.77 24.99
CA ASN A 78 18.32 -24.41 25.36
C ASN A 78 19.44 -24.16 24.33
N GLU A 79 19.10 -24.00 23.05
CA GLU A 79 20.07 -23.85 21.98
C GLU A 79 20.53 -22.40 21.81
N VAL A 80 21.81 -22.24 21.48
CA VAL A 80 22.40 -20.93 21.22
C VAL A 80 22.16 -20.51 19.76
N GLU A 81 22.20 -21.46 18.82
CA GLU A 81 22.15 -21.22 17.38
C GLU A 81 20.96 -21.92 16.71
N LEU A 82 20.22 -21.20 15.84
CA LEU A 82 19.05 -21.75 15.14
C LEU A 82 19.41 -22.93 14.23
N ASP A 83 20.64 -22.96 13.70
CA ASP A 83 21.07 -24.01 12.79
C ASP A 83 21.11 -25.40 13.43
N SER A 84 21.38 -25.46 14.74
CA SER A 84 21.38 -26.72 15.50
C SER A 84 20.00 -27.41 15.49
N LEU A 85 18.92 -26.63 15.37
CA LEU A 85 17.54 -27.10 15.44
C LEU A 85 17.11 -27.82 14.16
N LEU A 86 17.73 -27.52 13.02
CA LEU A 86 17.35 -28.06 11.71
C LEU A 86 17.40 -29.58 11.63
N LYS A 87 18.28 -30.22 12.43
CA LYS A 87 18.41 -31.68 12.49
C LYS A 87 17.14 -32.34 13.05
N ASN A 88 16.53 -31.74 14.06
CA ASN A 88 15.34 -32.26 14.74
C ASN A 88 14.05 -31.64 14.17
N PHE A 89 14.17 -30.51 13.49
CA PHE A 89 13.07 -29.72 12.94
C PHE A 89 13.37 -29.36 11.47
N PRO A 90 13.28 -30.32 10.53
CA PRO A 90 13.69 -30.13 9.14
C PRO A 90 12.83 -29.13 8.34
N ASN A 91 11.65 -28.78 8.83
CA ASN A 91 10.78 -27.75 8.25
C ASN A 91 10.93 -26.37 8.89
N LEU A 92 11.89 -26.18 9.80
CA LEU A 92 12.22 -24.88 10.36
C LEU A 92 12.77 -23.97 9.27
N GLN A 93 12.04 -22.88 9.02
CA GLN A 93 12.45 -21.82 8.11
C GLN A 93 13.30 -20.81 8.88
N ILE A 94 14.40 -20.36 8.29
CA ILE A 94 15.29 -19.36 8.88
C ILE A 94 15.62 -18.32 7.82
N ASP A 95 15.35 -17.05 8.10
CA ASP A 95 15.73 -15.91 7.26
C ASP A 95 16.75 -15.03 7.99
N ARG A 96 17.98 -14.94 7.47
CA ARG A 96 19.13 -14.40 8.22
C ARG A 96 19.42 -12.94 7.91
N ASP A 97 20.14 -12.30 8.83
CA ASP A 97 20.71 -10.96 8.66
C ASP A 97 19.66 -9.89 8.38
N LEU A 98 18.69 -9.80 9.28
CA LEU A 98 17.61 -8.82 9.24
C LEU A 98 17.96 -7.60 10.08
N LEU A 99 17.71 -6.42 9.52
CA LEU A 99 17.47 -5.23 10.34
C LEU A 99 16.12 -5.41 11.02
N VAL A 100 16.08 -5.24 12.34
CA VAL A 100 14.84 -5.39 13.13
C VAL A 100 14.56 -4.14 13.94
N LEU A 101 13.29 -3.71 13.97
CA LEU A 101 12.81 -2.66 14.87
C LEU A 101 11.99 -3.25 16.01
N LYS A 102 12.04 -2.56 17.15
CA LYS A 102 11.20 -2.82 18.31
C LYS A 102 10.35 -1.60 18.61
N ASN A 103 9.03 -1.73 18.47
CA ASN A 103 8.08 -0.65 18.69
C ASN A 103 6.99 -1.06 19.69
N ARG A 104 6.64 -0.15 20.59
CA ARG A 104 5.39 -0.25 21.38
C ARG A 104 4.24 0.27 20.53
N VAL A 105 3.15 -0.48 20.49
CA VAL A 105 1.94 -0.12 19.73
C VAL A 105 0.76 -0.17 20.68
N GLU A 106 -0.02 0.91 20.71
CA GLU A 106 -1.29 0.96 21.42
C GLU A 106 -2.43 0.80 20.41
N TYR A 107 -3.31 -0.17 20.66
CA TYR A 107 -4.50 -0.42 19.85
C TYR A 107 -5.67 0.43 20.35
N SER A 108 -6.69 0.60 19.52
CA SER A 108 -7.86 1.44 19.82
C SER A 108 -8.65 1.01 21.06
N ASN A 109 -8.49 -0.22 21.52
CA ASN A 109 -9.07 -0.74 22.77
C ASN A 109 -8.18 -0.49 24.00
N GLY A 110 -7.11 0.28 23.87
CA GLY A 110 -6.12 0.55 24.92
C GLY A 110 -5.12 -0.59 25.14
N GLU A 111 -5.20 -1.69 24.38
CA GLU A 111 -4.22 -2.77 24.50
C GLU A 111 -2.86 -2.33 23.98
N GLN A 112 -1.84 -2.54 24.80
CA GLN A 112 -0.46 -2.30 24.42
C GLN A 112 0.21 -3.59 24.01
N LYS A 113 0.83 -3.57 22.83
CA LYS A 113 1.59 -4.69 22.28
C LYS A 113 3.01 -4.25 21.97
N LEU A 114 3.92 -5.21 22.06
CA LEU A 114 5.27 -5.07 21.51
C LEU A 114 5.29 -5.66 20.11
N GLN A 115 5.71 -4.85 19.14
CA GLN A 115 5.91 -5.29 17.76
C GLN A 115 7.41 -5.39 17.48
N ILE A 116 7.83 -6.55 16.98
CA ILE A 116 9.15 -6.74 16.37
C ILE A 116 8.92 -6.98 14.88
N LYS A 117 9.63 -6.22 14.03
CA LYS A 117 9.49 -6.35 12.57
C LYS A 117 10.81 -6.16 11.84
N SER A 118 10.92 -6.80 10.68
CA SER A 118 11.92 -6.53 9.65
C SER A 118 11.28 -5.85 8.44
N PHE A 119 12.05 -5.71 7.36
CA PHE A 119 11.63 -4.96 6.17
C PHE A 119 11.88 -5.74 4.89
N GLN A 120 10.97 -5.58 3.94
CA GLN A 120 11.14 -6.07 2.59
C GLN A 120 12.29 -5.32 1.91
N ILE A 121 13.25 -6.08 1.36
CA ILE A 121 14.37 -5.57 0.58
C ILE A 121 14.53 -6.46 -0.64
N LYS A 122 14.38 -5.87 -1.84
CA LYS A 122 14.34 -6.61 -3.11
C LYS A 122 13.24 -7.70 -3.05
N ASN A 123 13.59 -8.97 -3.31
CA ASN A 123 12.64 -10.09 -3.37
C ASN A 123 12.52 -10.83 -2.03
N ASN A 124 13.10 -10.29 -0.95
CA ASN A 124 13.01 -10.87 0.39
C ASN A 124 11.86 -10.25 1.18
N SER A 125 11.14 -11.07 1.92
CA SER A 125 9.92 -10.72 2.63
C SER A 125 10.16 -9.82 3.86
N GLU A 126 9.14 -9.05 4.26
CA GLU A 126 9.09 -8.49 5.61
C GLU A 126 8.56 -9.54 6.59
N HIS A 127 9.09 -9.52 7.81
CA HIS A 127 8.62 -10.37 8.90
C HIS A 127 8.11 -9.53 10.05
N ARG A 128 7.10 -10.02 10.76
CA ARG A 128 6.50 -9.30 11.88
C ARG A 128 5.87 -10.23 12.89
N ILE A 129 6.14 -9.96 14.15
CA ILE A 129 5.44 -10.53 15.29
C ILE A 129 4.86 -9.41 16.16
N THR A 130 3.74 -9.72 16.79
CA THR A 130 3.11 -8.88 17.80
C THR A 130 2.90 -9.74 19.03
N ILE A 131 3.38 -9.30 20.17
CA ILE A 131 3.26 -9.98 21.46
C ILE A 131 2.69 -9.03 22.51
N ASP A 132 2.09 -9.58 23.56
CA ASP A 132 1.58 -8.78 24.67
C ASP A 132 2.73 -8.03 25.34
N TYR A 133 2.53 -6.74 25.58
CA TYR A 133 3.53 -5.94 26.28
C TYR A 133 3.59 -6.35 27.75
N THR A 134 4.79 -6.62 28.26
CA THR A 134 5.07 -6.78 29.68
C THR A 134 6.36 -6.05 30.00
N ASP A 135 6.49 -5.49 31.21
CA ASP A 135 7.70 -4.78 31.62
C ASP A 135 8.95 -5.68 31.56
N SER A 136 8.80 -7.00 31.74
CA SER A 136 9.88 -7.97 31.56
C SER A 136 10.43 -8.04 30.13
N LEU A 137 9.61 -7.72 29.12
CA LEU A 137 10.00 -7.68 27.71
C LEU A 137 10.77 -6.40 27.32
N SER A 138 10.90 -5.45 28.25
CA SER A 138 11.74 -4.26 28.07
C SER A 138 13.21 -4.49 28.43
N ARG A 139 13.55 -5.61 29.10
CA ARG A 139 14.91 -5.92 29.55
C ARG A 139 15.87 -6.10 28.37
N GLU A 140 17.11 -5.64 28.55
CA GLU A 140 18.10 -5.58 27.48
C GLU A 140 18.56 -6.96 26.95
N ASN A 141 18.38 -8.06 27.70
CA ASN A 141 19.01 -9.36 27.41
C ASN A 141 18.11 -10.43 26.75
N ILE A 142 16.98 -10.05 26.17
CA ILE A 142 16.09 -11.03 25.51
C ILE A 142 16.67 -11.43 24.16
N LYS A 143 17.01 -12.71 24.04
CA LYS A 143 17.55 -13.30 22.80
C LYS A 143 16.46 -13.69 21.80
N PHE A 144 15.30 -14.11 22.27
CA PHE A 144 14.21 -14.59 21.41
C PHE A 144 12.92 -13.85 21.69
N TYR A 145 12.30 -13.33 20.65
CA TYR A 145 10.92 -12.84 20.68
C TYR A 145 10.10 -13.71 19.75
N TYR A 146 9.01 -14.31 20.22
CA TYR A 146 8.20 -15.19 19.39
C TYR A 146 6.73 -15.18 19.78
N THR A 147 5.89 -15.58 18.84
CA THR A 147 4.47 -15.83 19.05
C THR A 147 4.13 -17.24 18.55
N SER A 148 3.09 -17.82 19.14
CA SER A 148 2.60 -19.15 18.78
C SER A 148 1.10 -19.13 18.56
N TYR A 149 0.64 -19.76 17.49
CA TYR A 149 -0.78 -19.91 17.17
C TYR A 149 -1.10 -21.37 16.85
N THR A 150 -2.03 -21.96 17.62
CA THR A 150 -2.46 -23.35 17.41
C THR A 150 -3.74 -23.42 16.59
N ASN A 151 -3.67 -24.07 15.43
CA ASN A 151 -4.84 -24.45 14.66
C ASN A 151 -5.42 -25.76 15.21
N LYS A 152 -6.49 -25.65 16.01
CA LYS A 152 -7.16 -26.80 16.63
C LYS A 152 -7.70 -27.83 15.62
N LYS A 153 -8.03 -27.42 14.39
CA LYS A 153 -8.56 -28.35 13.37
C LYS A 153 -7.47 -29.22 12.75
N LEU A 154 -6.27 -28.67 12.58
CA LEU A 154 -5.13 -29.36 11.98
C LEU A 154 -4.21 -29.98 13.03
N ASN A 155 -4.50 -29.78 14.33
CA ASN A 155 -3.62 -30.13 15.44
C ASN A 155 -2.16 -29.70 15.21
N SER A 156 -1.98 -28.50 14.68
CA SER A 156 -0.69 -27.94 14.29
C SER A 156 -0.55 -26.55 14.88
N THR A 157 0.64 -26.26 15.41
CA THR A 157 1.00 -24.97 15.98
C THR A 157 2.03 -24.30 15.08
N ASN A 158 1.72 -23.08 14.65
CA ASN A 158 2.70 -22.20 14.00
C ASN A 158 3.42 -21.40 15.09
N ILE A 159 4.75 -21.51 15.14
CA ILE A 159 5.63 -20.72 16.00
C ILE A 159 6.53 -19.91 15.10
N ARG A 160 6.55 -18.59 15.31
CA ARG A 160 7.40 -17.68 14.56
C ARG A 160 7.97 -16.58 15.43
N GLY A 161 9.15 -16.11 15.08
CA GLY A 161 9.85 -15.14 15.91
C GLY A 161 11.16 -14.64 15.35
N PHE A 162 11.87 -13.88 16.19
CA PHE A 162 13.19 -13.35 15.91
C PHE A 162 14.17 -13.83 16.97
N LYS A 163 15.33 -14.31 16.53
CA LYS A 163 16.55 -14.39 17.33
C LYS A 163 17.32 -13.10 17.17
N ILE A 164 17.53 -12.35 18.25
CA ILE A 164 18.27 -11.09 18.24
C ILE A 164 19.78 -11.38 18.34
N LYS A 165 20.53 -10.88 17.34
CA LYS A 165 21.99 -10.95 17.26
C LYS A 165 22.64 -9.69 17.86
N LYS A 166 22.14 -8.51 17.48
CA LYS A 166 22.53 -7.22 18.05
C LYS A 166 21.32 -6.62 18.76
N HIS A 167 21.51 -6.29 20.04
CA HIS A 167 20.46 -5.69 20.87
C HIS A 167 19.91 -4.39 20.28
N PHE A 168 18.65 -4.09 20.62
CA PHE A 168 17.99 -2.87 20.18
C PHE A 168 18.65 -1.66 20.84
N SER A 169 19.17 -0.75 20.02
CA SER A 169 19.74 0.52 20.46
C SER A 169 19.16 1.67 19.64
N LYS A 170 19.14 2.86 20.23
CA LYS A 170 18.84 4.09 19.52
C LYS A 170 20.13 4.79 19.10
N VAL A 171 20.06 5.61 18.08
CA VAL A 171 21.16 6.46 17.60
C VAL A 171 20.75 7.91 17.75
N ILE A 172 21.62 8.75 18.32
CA ILE A 172 21.40 10.19 18.32
C ILE A 172 21.61 10.69 16.90
N LEU A 173 20.58 11.31 16.31
CA LEU A 173 20.67 11.82 14.95
C LEU A 173 21.64 13.00 14.87
N PRO A 174 22.42 13.14 13.78
CA PRO A 174 23.22 14.34 13.53
C PRO A 174 22.41 15.62 13.65
N GLU A 175 23.04 16.69 14.15
CA GLU A 175 22.40 17.97 14.46
C GLU A 175 21.57 18.51 13.29
N LYS A 176 22.10 18.41 12.06
CA LYS A 176 21.41 18.81 10.82
C LYS A 176 20.03 18.14 10.66
N TYR A 177 19.92 16.84 10.95
CA TYR A 177 18.67 16.09 10.79
C TYR A 177 17.73 16.27 11.99
N ALA A 178 18.30 16.37 13.20
CA ALA A 178 17.56 16.72 14.40
C ALA A 178 16.91 18.12 14.28
N ASP A 179 17.62 19.07 13.68
CA ASP A 179 17.11 20.41 13.36
C ASP A 179 15.94 20.36 12.36
N TRP A 180 15.89 19.41 11.42
CA TRP A 180 14.74 19.28 10.51
C TRP A 180 13.48 18.81 11.24
N VAL A 181 13.62 17.80 12.09
CA VAL A 181 12.52 17.29 12.93
C VAL A 181 12.02 18.39 13.86
N SER A 182 12.94 19.10 14.54
CA SER A 182 12.59 20.20 15.45
C SER A 182 11.82 21.31 14.73
N TYR A 183 12.26 21.67 13.52
CA TYR A 183 11.59 22.65 12.67
C TYR A 183 10.18 22.20 12.27
N THR A 184 10.02 20.94 11.86
CA THR A 184 8.70 20.36 11.56
C THR A 184 7.77 20.46 12.76
N ASP A 185 8.22 20.04 13.94
CA ASP A 185 7.35 20.03 15.13
C ASP A 185 7.01 21.43 15.63
N PHE A 186 7.96 22.36 15.52
CA PHE A 186 7.73 23.77 15.85
C PHE A 186 6.63 24.38 14.97
N LEU A 187 6.66 24.11 13.67
CA LEU A 187 5.68 24.67 12.74
C LEU A 187 4.33 23.95 12.77
N VAL A 188 4.34 22.61 12.85
CA VAL A 188 3.11 21.81 12.69
C VAL A 188 2.36 21.64 14.00
N LEU A 189 3.03 21.83 15.14
CA LEU A 189 2.44 21.69 16.48
C LEU A 189 1.72 20.34 16.63
N PRO A 190 2.44 19.21 16.59
CA PRO A 190 1.83 17.87 16.55
C PRO A 190 0.87 17.62 17.73
N ASN A 191 1.15 18.19 18.90
CA ASN A 191 0.31 18.13 20.10
C ASN A 191 -1.07 18.81 19.97
N GLN A 192 -1.27 19.68 18.98
CA GLN A 192 -2.55 20.36 18.77
C GLN A 192 -3.52 19.45 17.99
N ASN A 193 -4.57 18.96 18.64
CA ASN A 193 -5.60 18.18 17.94
C ASN A 193 -6.34 19.03 16.90
N LEU A 194 -6.46 18.48 15.68
CA LEU A 194 -7.19 19.14 14.61
C LEU A 194 -8.69 19.18 14.90
N PHE A 195 -9.25 18.05 15.34
CA PHE A 195 -10.65 17.92 15.76
C PHE A 195 -10.73 17.88 17.28
N PHE A 196 -11.78 18.47 17.86
CA PHE A 196 -12.02 18.46 19.30
C PHE A 196 -12.58 17.13 19.77
N ASN A 197 -13.45 16.53 18.97
CA ASN A 197 -14.05 15.23 19.24
C ASN A 197 -13.56 14.19 18.21
N ILE A 198 -12.94 13.13 18.72
CA ILE A 198 -12.55 11.95 17.96
C ILE A 198 -13.49 10.84 18.43
N ASP A 199 -14.67 10.73 17.82
CA ASP A 199 -15.61 9.66 18.15
C ASP A 199 -15.02 8.31 17.73
N SER A 200 -14.56 7.51 18.70
CA SER A 200 -13.99 6.18 18.49
C SER A 200 -15.05 5.10 18.19
N ASN A 201 -16.33 5.40 18.41
CA ASN A 201 -17.45 4.49 18.20
C ASN A 201 -18.15 4.75 16.86
N HIS A 202 -17.52 4.34 15.77
CA HIS A 202 -18.07 4.44 14.41
C HIS A 202 -19.28 3.53 14.11
N ASN A 203 -19.87 2.88 15.13
CA ASN A 203 -20.93 1.86 14.97
C ASN A 203 -22.37 2.40 15.07
N SER A 204 -22.61 3.69 15.28
CA SER A 204 -23.97 4.22 15.42
C SER A 204 -24.54 4.84 14.14
N LEU A 205 -24.48 4.13 13.01
CA LEU A 205 -25.25 4.53 11.81
C LEU A 205 -26.77 4.37 12.02
N TYR A 206 -27.22 3.78 13.13
CA TYR A 206 -28.60 3.32 13.30
C TYR A 206 -29.38 3.91 14.49
N ASN A 207 -28.83 4.81 15.29
CA ASN A 207 -29.54 5.42 16.44
C ASN A 207 -29.08 6.85 16.74
N ARG A 208 -29.13 7.76 15.76
CA ARG A 208 -28.95 9.20 16.01
C ARG A 208 -30.30 9.84 16.34
N GLN A 209 -30.42 10.46 17.52
CA GLN A 209 -31.58 11.29 17.85
C GLN A 209 -31.52 12.61 17.06
N GLU A 210 -32.64 13.03 16.49
CA GLU A 210 -32.75 14.34 15.84
C GLU A 210 -32.48 15.46 16.84
N ASN A 211 -31.73 16.48 16.42
CA ASN A 211 -31.44 17.65 17.24
C ASN A 211 -31.87 18.96 16.56
N ILE A 212 -31.60 20.08 17.23
CA ILE A 212 -31.98 21.41 16.73
C ILE A 212 -31.29 21.76 15.41
N ILE A 213 -30.09 21.23 15.15
CA ILE A 213 -29.40 21.40 13.86
C ILE A 213 -30.19 20.69 12.76
N ASP A 214 -30.67 19.47 13.01
CA ASP A 214 -31.50 18.74 12.05
C ASP A 214 -32.82 19.49 11.77
N SER A 215 -33.37 20.17 12.79
CA SER A 215 -34.54 21.06 12.63
C SER A 215 -34.27 22.27 11.72
N LEU A 216 -33.11 22.93 11.87
CA LEU A 216 -32.67 24.01 10.98
C LEU A 216 -32.53 23.52 9.53
N VAL A 217 -31.84 22.39 9.33
CA VAL A 217 -31.61 21.80 8.00
C VAL A 217 -32.92 21.44 7.32
N ASN A 218 -33.84 20.79 8.05
CA ASN A 218 -35.15 20.44 7.53
C ASN A 218 -35.98 21.69 7.18
N TYR A 219 -35.96 22.72 8.04
CA TYR A 219 -36.66 23.98 7.77
C TYR A 219 -36.15 24.66 6.50
N TYR A 220 -34.83 24.77 6.35
CA TYR A 220 -34.19 25.33 5.16
C TYR A 220 -34.53 24.52 3.90
N ALA A 221 -34.45 23.20 3.96
CA ALA A 221 -34.76 22.32 2.83
C ALA A 221 -36.21 22.47 2.36
N VAL A 222 -37.16 22.63 3.28
CA VAL A 222 -38.57 22.87 2.97
C VAL A 222 -38.77 24.24 2.33
N LYS A 223 -38.24 25.31 2.94
CA LYS A 223 -38.42 26.69 2.45
C LYS A 223 -37.83 26.92 1.07
N THR A 224 -36.71 26.27 0.77
CA THR A 224 -35.98 26.43 -0.49
C THR A 224 -36.36 25.39 -1.55
N HIS A 225 -37.32 24.52 -1.24
CA HIS A 225 -37.74 23.42 -2.10
C HIS A 225 -36.56 22.54 -2.56
N LYS A 226 -35.65 22.20 -1.62
CA LYS A 226 -34.49 21.34 -1.90
C LYS A 226 -34.96 20.03 -2.55
N PRO A 227 -34.46 19.66 -3.75
CA PRO A 227 -34.89 18.46 -4.44
C PRO A 227 -34.70 17.22 -3.59
N LYS A 228 -35.74 16.38 -3.48
CA LYS A 228 -35.67 15.05 -2.86
C LYS A 228 -35.76 13.99 -3.94
N ARG A 229 -34.89 12.98 -3.86
CA ARG A 229 -34.90 11.88 -4.84
C ARG A 229 -36.15 11.04 -4.65
N SER A 230 -36.99 10.94 -5.68
CA SER A 230 -38.08 9.97 -5.70
C SER A 230 -37.56 8.58 -6.05
N LYS A 231 -38.27 7.52 -5.60
CA LYS A 231 -37.84 6.12 -5.81
C LYS A 231 -37.67 5.77 -7.30
N ASN A 232 -38.41 6.44 -8.18
CA ASN A 232 -38.48 6.12 -9.62
C ASN A 232 -37.72 7.13 -10.51
N GLN A 233 -37.10 8.17 -9.94
CA GLN A 233 -36.38 9.18 -10.71
C GLN A 233 -34.99 8.67 -11.12
N GLU A 234 -34.61 8.91 -12.38
CA GLU A 234 -33.25 8.65 -12.86
C GLU A 234 -32.24 9.52 -12.11
N PHE A 235 -31.15 8.89 -11.65
CA PHE A 235 -30.13 9.56 -10.83
C PHE A 235 -29.54 10.80 -11.51
N ILE A 236 -29.27 10.75 -12.82
CA ILE A 236 -28.72 11.87 -13.58
C ILE A 236 -29.67 13.08 -13.55
N SER A 237 -30.97 12.84 -13.74
CA SER A 237 -31.98 13.90 -13.69
C SER A 237 -32.07 14.53 -12.29
N PHE A 238 -32.00 13.70 -11.23
CA PHE A 238 -31.98 14.17 -9.85
C PHE A 238 -30.72 15.00 -9.57
N GLN A 239 -29.56 14.52 -9.99
CA GLN A 239 -28.29 15.22 -9.81
C GLN A 239 -28.30 16.59 -10.48
N LYS A 240 -28.87 16.69 -11.71
CA LYS A 240 -29.00 17.98 -12.39
C LYS A 240 -29.86 18.96 -11.58
N SER A 241 -31.04 18.52 -11.13
CA SER A 241 -31.92 19.36 -10.31
C SER A 241 -31.27 19.77 -8.98
N LEU A 242 -30.56 18.84 -8.33
CA LEU A 242 -29.83 19.13 -7.10
C LEU A 242 -28.70 20.13 -7.35
N ASN A 243 -27.92 19.97 -8.41
CA ASN A 243 -26.85 20.91 -8.79
C ASN A 243 -27.41 22.31 -9.10
N ASP A 244 -28.55 22.40 -9.79
CA ASP A 244 -29.18 23.68 -10.09
C ASP A 244 -29.74 24.37 -8.83
N TRP A 245 -30.17 23.58 -7.83
CA TRP A 245 -30.52 24.10 -6.50
C TRP A 245 -29.27 24.54 -5.71
N GLU A 246 -28.19 23.74 -5.69
CA GLU A 246 -26.93 24.06 -5.00
C GLU A 246 -26.33 25.38 -5.51
N LYS A 247 -26.41 25.68 -6.82
CA LYS A 247 -25.98 26.97 -7.40
C LYS A 247 -26.70 28.20 -6.80
N LYS A 248 -27.89 28.01 -6.24
CA LYS A 248 -28.72 29.08 -5.64
C LYS A 248 -28.67 29.07 -4.11
N ARG A 249 -27.89 28.16 -3.51
CA ARG A 249 -27.92 27.90 -2.08
C ARG A 249 -27.53 29.13 -1.25
N SER A 250 -26.48 29.87 -1.61
CA SER A 250 -26.11 31.10 -0.89
C SER A 250 -27.22 32.15 -0.97
N PHE A 251 -27.78 32.38 -2.17
CA PHE A 251 -28.91 33.32 -2.33
C PHE A 251 -30.10 32.98 -1.43
N PHE A 252 -30.46 31.70 -1.34
CA PHE A 252 -31.55 31.26 -0.46
C PHE A 252 -31.22 31.46 1.02
N ALA A 253 -29.99 31.15 1.44
CA ALA A 253 -29.54 31.37 2.80
C ALA A 253 -29.60 32.86 3.17
N ASP A 254 -29.11 33.75 2.30
CA ASP A 254 -29.15 35.19 2.50
C ASP A 254 -30.58 35.74 2.59
N SER A 255 -31.46 35.31 1.68
CA SER A 255 -32.87 35.73 1.68
C SER A 255 -33.58 35.31 2.98
N LEU A 256 -33.45 34.04 3.38
CA LEU A 256 -34.05 33.56 4.63
C LEU A 256 -33.43 34.22 5.86
N PHE A 257 -32.12 34.46 5.85
CA PHE A 257 -31.46 35.19 6.92
C PHE A 257 -31.83 36.66 6.96
N ASN A 258 -32.40 37.27 5.93
CA ASN A 258 -32.87 38.65 6.04
C ASN A 258 -34.34 38.72 6.44
N GLU A 259 -35.17 37.83 5.89
CA GLU A 259 -36.63 37.97 5.89
C GLU A 259 -37.38 36.99 6.81
N ASP A 260 -36.77 35.87 7.24
CA ASP A 260 -37.44 34.81 8.01
C ASP A 260 -36.90 34.75 9.44
N SER A 261 -37.67 35.29 10.41
CA SER A 261 -37.28 35.33 11.83
C SER A 261 -37.10 33.94 12.44
N LYS A 262 -37.88 32.96 11.99
CA LYS A 262 -37.79 31.58 12.47
C LYS A 262 -36.51 30.89 11.98
N PHE A 263 -36.07 31.17 10.75
CA PHE A 263 -34.76 30.71 10.27
C PHE A 263 -33.62 31.26 11.14
N LYS A 264 -33.64 32.57 11.45
CA LYS A 264 -32.65 33.21 12.35
C LYS A 264 -32.63 32.58 13.74
N GLU A 265 -33.80 32.36 14.32
CA GLU A 265 -33.95 31.74 15.64
C GLU A 265 -33.36 30.33 15.65
N LEU A 266 -33.73 29.49 14.66
CA LEU A 266 -33.19 28.14 14.53
C LEU A 266 -31.68 28.12 14.30
N LEU A 267 -31.14 29.07 13.53
CA LEU A 267 -29.70 29.20 13.33
C LEU A 267 -29.00 29.52 14.64
N ASN A 268 -29.49 30.49 15.41
CA ASN A 268 -28.89 30.86 16.70
C ASN A 268 -28.95 29.72 17.71
N LEU A 269 -30.10 29.05 17.85
CA LEU A 269 -30.24 27.88 18.73
C LEU A 269 -29.34 26.72 18.29
N SER A 270 -29.16 26.52 16.98
CA SER A 270 -28.25 25.50 16.45
C SER A 270 -26.79 25.81 16.75
N LEU A 271 -26.41 27.08 16.71
CA LEU A 271 -25.05 27.52 17.08
C LEU A 271 -24.79 27.33 18.57
N GLU A 272 -25.74 27.68 19.43
CA GLU A 272 -25.63 27.48 20.88
C GLU A 272 -25.52 25.99 21.22
N TYR A 273 -26.41 25.16 20.64
CA TYR A 273 -26.34 23.71 20.79
C TYR A 273 -24.99 23.15 20.32
N ALA A 274 -24.50 23.57 19.16
CA ALA A 274 -23.24 23.08 18.61
C ALA A 274 -22.03 23.43 19.50
N GLU A 275 -22.06 24.58 20.18
CA GLU A 275 -21.01 24.96 21.12
C GLU A 275 -21.11 24.23 22.45
N ASN A 276 -22.31 23.97 22.95
CA ASN A 276 -22.52 23.26 24.22
C ASN A 276 -22.25 21.75 24.10
N GLU A 277 -22.64 21.16 22.98
CA GLU A 277 -22.53 19.72 22.74
C GLU A 277 -21.28 19.33 21.94
N GLU A 278 -20.52 20.32 21.47
CA GLU A 278 -19.36 20.14 20.59
C GLU A 278 -19.67 19.24 19.37
N LYS A 279 -20.84 19.46 18.77
CA LYS A 279 -21.37 18.72 17.61
C LYS A 279 -21.78 19.67 16.50
N SER A 280 -21.46 19.33 15.25
CA SER A 280 -21.85 20.13 14.08
C SER A 280 -22.24 19.22 12.90
N ASN A 281 -22.70 19.83 11.80
CA ASN A 281 -22.85 19.17 10.50
C ASN A 281 -22.47 20.13 9.35
N GLY A 282 -22.37 19.59 8.14
CA GLY A 282 -21.95 20.37 6.96
C GLY A 282 -22.91 21.51 6.56
N GLU A 283 -24.18 21.45 6.94
CA GLU A 283 -25.17 22.50 6.64
C GLU A 283 -25.03 23.68 7.63
N LEU A 284 -24.87 23.41 8.92
CA LEU A 284 -24.59 24.45 9.92
C LEU A 284 -23.25 25.14 9.65
N GLU A 285 -22.22 24.38 9.26
CA GLU A 285 -20.94 24.92 8.80
C GLU A 285 -21.14 25.90 7.63
N PHE A 286 -21.95 25.52 6.64
CA PHE A 286 -22.25 26.37 5.48
C PHE A 286 -22.97 27.65 5.90
N PHE A 287 -24.07 27.57 6.65
CA PHE A 287 -24.80 28.77 7.09
C PHE A 287 -23.92 29.70 7.91
N THR A 288 -23.07 29.16 8.77
CA THR A 288 -22.17 29.96 9.60
C THR A 288 -21.12 30.66 8.75
N ALA A 289 -20.64 30.03 7.67
CA ALA A 289 -19.62 30.59 6.78
C ALA A 289 -20.16 31.77 6.00
N GLU A 290 -21.36 31.60 5.42
CA GLU A 290 -22.01 32.60 4.58
C GLU A 290 -22.56 33.77 5.41
N LEU A 291 -23.21 33.48 6.55
CA LEU A 291 -24.07 34.44 7.25
C LEU A 291 -23.48 35.02 8.55
N ILE A 292 -22.52 34.33 9.18
CA ILE A 292 -22.07 34.65 10.54
C ILE A 292 -20.59 35.03 10.60
N SER A 293 -19.68 34.06 10.49
CA SER A 293 -18.24 34.33 10.42
C SER A 293 -17.43 33.09 10.05
N LYS A 294 -16.38 33.31 9.27
CA LYS A 294 -15.34 32.30 8.95
C LYS A 294 -14.71 31.67 10.20
N LYS A 295 -14.44 32.49 11.23
CA LYS A 295 -13.85 32.02 12.50
C LYS A 295 -14.74 31.03 13.23
N LYS A 296 -16.05 31.29 13.33
CA LYS A 296 -17.00 30.38 13.97
C LYS A 296 -17.18 29.10 13.14
N THR A 297 -17.20 29.21 11.81
CA THR A 297 -17.22 28.04 10.91
C THR A 297 -16.03 27.12 11.13
N LEU A 298 -14.82 27.64 11.23
CA LEU A 298 -13.64 26.79 11.45
C LEU A 298 -13.77 26.01 12.78
N LYS A 299 -14.26 26.66 13.84
CA LYS A 299 -14.54 25.99 15.13
C LYS A 299 -15.56 24.86 14.95
N LEU A 300 -16.65 25.11 14.23
CA LEU A 300 -17.68 24.10 13.96
C LEU A 300 -17.18 22.92 13.13
N MET A 301 -16.32 23.15 12.14
CA MET A 301 -15.69 22.06 11.37
C MET A 301 -14.86 21.14 12.27
N ARG A 302 -14.19 21.70 13.30
CA ARG A 302 -13.40 20.93 14.27
C ARG A 302 -14.25 20.10 15.23
N PHE A 303 -15.55 20.35 15.34
CA PHE A 303 -16.51 19.51 16.07
C PHE A 303 -17.06 18.33 15.26
N ASN A 304 -16.79 18.28 13.95
CA ASN A 304 -17.44 17.34 13.04
C ASN A 304 -16.42 16.61 12.18
N GLN A 305 -15.65 15.67 12.73
CA GLN A 305 -14.71 14.89 11.94
C GLN A 305 -15.44 13.99 10.92
N HIS A 306 -15.16 14.16 9.62
CA HIS A 306 -15.67 13.25 8.59
C HIS A 306 -14.80 12.00 8.51
N VAL A 307 -15.43 10.83 8.53
CA VAL A 307 -14.76 9.52 8.39
C VAL A 307 -15.21 8.85 7.11
N GLY A 308 -14.25 8.53 6.24
CA GLY A 308 -14.54 7.94 4.94
C GLY A 308 -14.95 6.48 5.05
N SER A 309 -16.01 6.11 4.35
CA SER A 309 -16.59 4.75 4.37
C SER A 309 -15.76 3.72 3.60
N CYS A 310 -14.99 4.16 2.60
CA CYS A 310 -14.10 3.32 1.80
C CYS A 310 -12.88 4.10 1.28
N SER A 311 -11.96 3.42 0.61
CA SER A 311 -10.69 4.03 0.17
C SER A 311 -10.87 5.12 -0.88
N PHE A 312 -11.94 5.06 -1.69
CA PHE A 312 -12.30 6.06 -2.70
C PHE A 312 -13.11 7.23 -2.15
N ASP A 313 -13.50 7.20 -0.88
CA ASP A 313 -14.23 8.28 -0.23
C ASP A 313 -13.30 9.50 -0.03
N ASN A 314 -13.64 10.60 -0.70
CA ASN A 314 -12.90 11.85 -0.66
C ASN A 314 -13.49 12.85 0.34
N GLY A 315 -14.62 12.55 1.00
CA GLY A 315 -15.25 13.44 1.99
C GLY A 315 -14.28 13.99 3.04
N PRO A 316 -13.48 13.14 3.71
CA PRO A 316 -12.51 13.59 4.71
C PRO A 316 -11.40 14.49 4.13
N ILE A 317 -10.94 14.24 2.90
CA ILE A 317 -9.95 15.11 2.23
C ILE A 317 -10.58 16.46 1.91
N ILE A 318 -11.80 16.46 1.34
CA ILE A 318 -12.50 17.67 0.96
C ILE A 318 -12.73 18.54 2.20
N GLN A 319 -13.08 17.93 3.34
CA GLN A 319 -13.19 18.65 4.61
C GLN A 319 -11.86 19.31 5.00
N GLN A 320 -10.75 18.57 5.00
CA GLN A 320 -9.46 19.14 5.41
C GLN A 320 -8.96 20.20 4.43
N LYS A 321 -9.25 20.09 3.13
CA LYS A 321 -9.01 21.18 2.17
C LYS A 321 -9.79 22.44 2.52
N ARG A 322 -11.08 22.32 2.82
CA ARG A 322 -11.92 23.44 3.27
C ARG A 322 -11.39 24.05 4.57
N MET A 323 -10.95 23.22 5.52
CA MET A 323 -10.36 23.69 6.77
C MET A 323 -9.05 24.46 6.56
N ALA A 324 -8.16 23.94 5.71
CA ALA A 324 -6.90 24.61 5.36
C ALA A 324 -7.19 25.97 4.70
N SER A 325 -8.02 25.99 3.65
CA SER A 325 -8.44 27.21 2.96
C SER A 325 -9.06 28.24 3.90
N LEU A 326 -10.00 27.83 4.75
CA LEU A 326 -10.64 28.72 5.71
C LEU A 326 -9.65 29.24 6.76
N ALA A 327 -8.72 28.39 7.22
CA ALA A 327 -7.69 28.75 8.18
C ALA A 327 -6.66 29.73 7.60
N ALA A 328 -6.34 29.63 6.31
CA ALA A 328 -5.52 30.63 5.61
C ALA A 328 -6.19 32.01 5.62
N GLN A 329 -7.50 32.07 5.36
CA GLN A 329 -8.28 33.32 5.32
C GLN A 329 -8.49 33.99 6.69
N ILE A 330 -8.38 33.24 7.80
CA ILE A 330 -8.47 33.78 9.18
C ILE A 330 -7.15 33.70 9.95
N PRO A 331 -6.02 33.81 9.23
CA PRO A 331 -4.65 33.50 9.65
C PRO A 331 -4.46 32.55 10.85
N ASN A 332 -5.08 31.37 10.82
CA ASN A 332 -4.93 30.34 11.86
C ASN A 332 -3.89 29.29 11.44
N TRP A 333 -2.61 29.61 11.66
CA TRP A 333 -1.47 28.81 11.20
C TRP A 333 -1.56 27.32 11.56
N GLY A 334 -1.75 26.99 12.85
CA GLY A 334 -1.72 25.60 13.30
C GLY A 334 -2.79 24.71 12.64
N VAL A 335 -3.99 25.26 12.40
CA VAL A 335 -5.04 24.52 11.67
C VAL A 335 -4.74 24.46 10.17
N PHE A 336 -4.24 25.56 9.60
CA PHE A 336 -3.85 25.65 8.19
C PHE A 336 -2.80 24.59 7.83
N ILE A 337 -1.62 24.65 8.46
CA ILE A 337 -0.48 23.81 8.07
C ILE A 337 -0.77 22.33 8.30
N LYS A 338 -1.41 21.98 9.42
CA LYS A 338 -1.73 20.59 9.76
C LYS A 338 -2.78 20.01 8.81
N SER A 339 -3.80 20.78 8.46
CA SER A 339 -4.83 20.36 7.49
C SER A 339 -4.23 20.22 6.08
N PHE A 340 -3.36 21.15 5.69
CA PHE A 340 -2.66 21.10 4.40
C PHE A 340 -1.78 19.85 4.29
N LEU A 341 -0.92 19.60 5.28
CA LEU A 341 -0.04 18.44 5.29
C LEU A 341 -0.83 17.13 5.36
N ASN A 342 -1.94 17.08 6.08
CA ASN A 342 -2.81 15.91 6.08
C ASN A 342 -3.44 15.62 4.71
N VAL A 343 -3.84 16.66 3.96
CA VAL A 343 -4.29 16.52 2.58
C VAL A 343 -3.15 15.99 1.70
N MET A 344 -1.96 16.60 1.80
CA MET A 344 -0.77 16.18 1.05
C MET A 344 -0.40 14.72 1.32
N ASN A 345 -0.40 14.32 2.60
CA ASN A 345 -0.02 12.99 3.06
C ASN A 345 -1.17 11.95 2.98
N ASP A 346 -2.40 12.36 2.63
CA ASP A 346 -3.61 11.54 2.73
C ASP A 346 -3.83 10.95 4.14
N GLN A 347 -3.49 11.73 5.17
CA GLN A 347 -3.68 11.42 6.58
C GLN A 347 -5.04 11.89 7.07
N VAL A 348 -6.07 11.19 6.59
CA VAL A 348 -7.45 11.45 6.98
C VAL A 348 -8.16 10.14 7.36
N SER A 349 -9.17 10.21 8.21
CA SER A 349 -9.82 9.04 8.78
C SER A 349 -10.66 8.27 7.76
N ARG A 350 -10.41 6.95 7.61
CA ARG A 350 -11.18 6.04 6.77
C ARG A 350 -11.29 4.64 7.38
N VAL A 351 -12.41 3.97 7.12
CA VAL A 351 -12.66 2.58 7.56
C VAL A 351 -11.82 1.57 6.76
N ALA A 352 -11.65 1.79 5.46
CA ALA A 352 -10.80 0.98 4.60
C ALA A 352 -9.95 1.89 3.71
N ASN A 353 -8.66 1.59 3.57
CA ASN A 353 -7.74 2.38 2.75
C ASN A 353 -6.91 1.47 1.82
N SER A 354 -6.68 1.90 0.58
CA SER A 354 -5.88 1.17 -0.40
C SER A 354 -4.80 2.07 -0.98
N ASN A 355 -3.61 1.51 -1.20
CA ASN A 355 -2.46 2.25 -1.73
C ASN A 355 -2.73 2.82 -3.14
N ILE A 356 -3.57 2.15 -3.94
CA ILE A 356 -3.98 2.62 -5.28
C ILE A 356 -4.73 3.96 -5.20
N ALA A 357 -5.74 4.04 -4.32
CA ALA A 357 -6.52 5.26 -4.17
C ALA A 357 -5.67 6.41 -3.59
N SER A 358 -4.81 6.09 -2.62
CA SER A 358 -3.89 7.07 -2.04
C SER A 358 -2.91 7.62 -3.08
N ASN A 359 -2.26 6.76 -3.89
CA ASN A 359 -1.28 7.19 -4.89
C ASN A 359 -1.89 8.04 -6.02
N ALA A 360 -3.19 7.89 -6.31
CA ALA A 360 -3.87 8.70 -7.31
C ALA A 360 -4.09 10.17 -6.87
N ARG A 361 -4.22 10.43 -5.57
CA ARG A 361 -4.55 11.76 -5.03
C ARG A 361 -3.38 12.74 -5.16
N LYS A 362 -3.67 14.00 -5.49
CA LYS A 362 -2.69 15.10 -5.62
C LYS A 362 -2.10 15.48 -4.25
N THR A 363 -0.88 16.02 -4.24
CA THR A 363 -0.19 16.51 -3.03
C THR A 363 -0.42 17.99 -2.78
N TYR A 364 -0.82 18.77 -3.81
CA TYR A 364 -0.98 20.23 -3.75
C TYR A 364 0.29 21.01 -3.37
N ILE A 365 1.45 20.35 -3.39
CA ILE A 365 2.71 20.93 -2.89
C ILE A 365 3.13 22.22 -3.62
N GLU A 366 2.79 22.36 -4.90
CA GLU A 366 3.07 23.56 -5.69
C GLU A 366 2.44 24.81 -5.05
N GLU A 367 1.28 24.69 -4.40
CA GLU A 367 0.66 25.80 -3.69
C GLU A 367 1.43 26.17 -2.41
N LEU A 368 1.85 25.17 -1.62
CA LEU A 368 2.63 25.42 -0.41
C LEU A 368 4.00 26.03 -0.74
N SER A 369 4.58 25.68 -1.89
CA SER A 369 5.86 26.25 -2.36
C SER A 369 5.79 27.72 -2.76
N LYS A 370 4.58 28.31 -2.86
CA LYS A 370 4.43 29.76 -3.08
C LYS A 370 4.66 30.58 -1.81
N LEU A 371 4.58 29.94 -0.63
CA LEU A 371 4.82 30.59 0.65
C LEU A 371 6.33 30.67 0.95
N ASN A 372 6.74 31.63 1.79
CA ASN A 372 8.13 31.82 2.24
C ASN A 372 8.58 30.76 3.27
N LEU A 373 8.22 29.50 3.04
CA LEU A 373 8.46 28.39 3.95
C LEU A 373 9.68 27.58 3.50
N ASN A 374 10.50 27.10 4.46
CA ASN A 374 11.52 26.11 4.15
C ASN A 374 10.90 24.73 3.90
N ILE A 375 10.36 24.53 2.70
CA ILE A 375 9.69 23.29 2.26
C ILE A 375 10.58 22.06 2.45
N PRO A 376 11.86 22.06 2.01
CA PRO A 376 12.68 20.87 2.17
C PRO A 376 12.86 20.46 3.63
N LYS A 377 13.08 21.42 4.53
CA LYS A 377 13.24 21.16 5.96
C LYS A 377 11.97 20.60 6.59
N LEU A 378 10.81 21.19 6.28
CA LEU A 378 9.50 20.73 6.77
C LEU A 378 9.20 19.29 6.31
N LEU A 379 9.35 19.04 5.01
CA LEU A 379 9.00 17.76 4.41
C LEU A 379 9.94 16.64 4.83
N LEU A 380 11.25 16.88 4.80
CA LEU A 380 12.24 15.87 5.17
C LEU A 380 12.26 15.63 6.68
N GLY A 381 12.05 16.67 7.50
CA GLY A 381 11.88 16.55 8.94
C GLY A 381 10.71 15.63 9.30
N SER A 382 9.55 15.82 8.65
CA SER A 382 8.39 14.95 8.84
C SER A 382 8.58 13.52 8.31
N ASN A 383 9.53 13.30 7.39
CA ASN A 383 9.80 11.98 6.84
C ASN A 383 10.74 11.15 7.73
N LEU A 384 11.56 11.80 8.56
CA LEU A 384 12.46 11.12 9.49
C LEU A 384 11.69 10.25 10.48
N ARG A 385 12.26 9.10 10.81
CA ARG A 385 11.68 8.15 11.76
C ARG A 385 12.48 8.19 13.04
N ILE A 386 11.83 8.68 14.08
CA ILE A 386 12.43 8.99 15.37
C ILE A 386 11.68 8.26 16.46
N ASP A 387 12.34 8.07 17.59
CA ASP A 387 11.62 7.70 18.80
C ASP A 387 10.84 8.91 19.33
N ASN A 388 9.55 8.69 19.59
CA ASN A 388 8.59 9.73 19.93
C ASN A 388 7.86 9.43 21.26
N GLU A 389 8.41 8.53 22.09
CA GLU A 389 7.84 8.21 23.41
C GLU A 389 7.70 9.45 24.32
N ASN A 390 8.63 10.40 24.22
CA ASN A 390 8.68 11.60 25.08
C ASN A 390 8.22 12.90 24.38
N GLN A 391 7.95 12.87 23.08
CA GLN A 391 7.54 14.03 22.29
C GLN A 391 6.71 13.58 21.09
N GLN A 392 5.55 14.19 20.83
CA GLN A 392 4.80 13.91 19.61
C GLN A 392 5.51 14.53 18.40
N HIS A 393 5.46 13.82 17.27
CA HIS A 393 6.04 14.26 16.00
C HIS A 393 5.04 14.12 14.87
N TYR A 394 5.07 15.05 13.91
CA TYR A 394 4.26 14.92 12.69
C TYR A 394 4.99 14.07 11.64
N PHE A 395 4.60 12.80 11.52
CA PHE A 395 5.18 11.90 10.53
C PHE A 395 4.48 12.02 9.17
N SER A 396 5.21 12.18 8.08
CA SER A 396 4.72 12.08 6.70
C SER A 396 4.97 10.69 6.10
N ASP A 397 4.27 10.38 5.01
CA ASP A 397 4.47 9.14 4.24
C ASP A 397 5.53 9.32 3.16
N GLY A 398 6.51 8.39 3.08
CA GLY A 398 7.63 8.51 2.14
C GLY A 398 7.21 8.49 0.66
N SER A 399 6.12 7.79 0.30
CA SER A 399 5.58 7.83 -1.07
C SER A 399 5.01 9.20 -1.39
N LYS A 400 4.31 9.84 -0.43
CA LYS A 400 3.76 11.19 -0.57
C LYS A 400 4.84 12.25 -0.66
N ILE A 401 5.89 12.15 0.16
CA ILE A 401 7.06 13.02 0.06
C ILE A 401 7.74 12.87 -1.30
N GLY A 402 8.00 11.64 -1.76
CA GLY A 402 8.57 11.39 -3.09
C GLY A 402 7.69 11.97 -4.21
N LYS A 403 6.37 11.81 -4.12
CA LYS A 403 5.43 12.42 -5.06
C LYS A 403 5.47 13.95 -5.03
N ALA A 404 5.53 14.55 -3.84
CA ALA A 404 5.58 15.98 -3.67
C ALA A 404 6.83 16.57 -4.33
N PHE A 405 8.02 16.04 -4.03
CA PHE A 405 9.25 16.51 -4.67
C PHE A 405 9.26 16.30 -6.19
N SER A 406 8.65 15.22 -6.71
CA SER A 406 8.54 15.00 -8.17
C SER A 406 7.68 16.05 -8.90
N ALA A 407 6.86 16.80 -8.16
CA ALA A 407 6.00 17.87 -8.68
C ALA A 407 6.60 19.28 -8.47
N LEU A 408 7.68 19.42 -7.71
CA LEU A 408 8.36 20.70 -7.51
C LEU A 408 9.30 21.03 -8.68
N ASP A 409 9.84 22.25 -8.69
CA ASP A 409 10.82 22.68 -9.70
C ASP A 409 12.14 21.87 -9.67
N GLU A 410 12.94 22.00 -10.74
CA GLU A 410 14.20 21.28 -10.90
C GLU A 410 15.20 21.55 -9.76
N LYS A 411 15.18 22.76 -9.18
CA LYS A 411 16.05 23.13 -8.06
C LYS A 411 15.73 22.30 -6.82
N ASN A 412 14.46 22.19 -6.46
CA ASN A 412 14.01 21.40 -5.32
C ASN A 412 14.19 19.89 -5.57
N GLN A 413 13.97 19.45 -6.80
CA GLN A 413 14.24 18.06 -7.21
C GLN A 413 15.73 17.71 -7.03
N ALA A 414 16.64 18.54 -7.55
CA ALA A 414 18.09 18.34 -7.42
C ALA A 414 18.53 18.39 -5.95
N PHE A 415 17.99 19.33 -5.16
CA PHE A 415 18.24 19.40 -3.73
C PHE A 415 17.81 18.12 -3.01
N PHE A 416 16.62 17.61 -3.30
CA PHE A 416 16.09 16.38 -2.73
C PHE A 416 16.96 15.16 -3.07
N GLU A 417 17.30 14.99 -4.35
CA GLU A 417 18.14 13.89 -4.82
C GLU A 417 19.53 13.90 -4.17
N GLN A 418 20.14 15.09 -4.01
CA GLN A 418 21.42 15.22 -3.33
C GLN A 418 21.29 14.94 -1.84
N THR A 419 20.27 15.52 -1.20
CA THR A 419 20.06 15.40 0.24
C THR A 419 19.86 13.95 0.69
N ILE A 420 19.09 13.16 -0.07
CA ILE A 420 18.94 11.73 0.20
C ILE A 420 20.26 10.99 0.01
N SER A 421 21.03 11.34 -1.01
CA SER A 421 22.33 10.72 -1.27
C SER A 421 23.28 10.97 -0.10
N ASP A 422 23.35 12.20 0.39
CA ASP A 422 24.15 12.59 1.55
C ASP A 422 23.70 11.84 2.81
N LEU A 423 22.39 11.77 3.07
CA LEU A 423 21.84 11.08 4.24
C LEU A 423 22.16 9.58 4.24
N ILE A 424 22.08 8.91 3.09
CA ILE A 424 22.42 7.48 2.99
C ILE A 424 23.92 7.27 3.21
N GLN A 425 24.76 8.19 2.75
CA GLN A 425 26.22 8.11 2.90
C GLN A 425 26.71 8.52 4.30
N ASP A 426 25.96 9.32 5.06
CA ASP A 426 26.32 9.75 6.41
C ASP A 426 26.41 8.56 7.39
N GLU A 427 27.60 8.28 7.90
CA GLU A 427 27.87 7.16 8.83
C GLU A 427 27.16 7.29 10.19
N HIS A 428 26.71 8.49 10.55
CA HIS A 428 26.04 8.78 11.81
C HIS A 428 24.52 8.64 11.73
N VAL A 429 23.95 8.46 10.54
CA VAL A 429 22.52 8.15 10.37
C VAL A 429 22.30 6.66 10.55
N ASP A 430 21.23 6.30 11.25
CA ASP A 430 20.93 4.92 11.55
C ASP A 430 20.44 4.11 10.32
N ALA A 431 20.55 2.77 10.41
CA ALA A 431 20.27 1.89 9.27
C ALA A 431 18.81 1.96 8.81
N PHE A 432 17.87 2.14 9.74
CA PHE A 432 16.46 2.24 9.38
C PHE A 432 16.14 3.52 8.63
N ASN A 433 16.61 4.69 9.09
CA ASN A 433 16.39 5.93 8.35
C ASN A 433 17.06 5.89 6.97
N LYS A 434 18.25 5.31 6.82
CA LYS A 434 18.87 5.10 5.50
C LYS A 434 17.97 4.28 4.56
N LEU A 435 17.43 3.16 5.04
CA LEU A 435 16.50 2.32 4.27
C LEU A 435 15.20 3.06 3.93
N HIS A 436 14.66 3.82 4.88
CA HIS A 436 13.43 4.60 4.70
C HIS A 436 13.58 5.69 3.64
N PHE A 437 14.69 6.43 3.64
CA PHE A 437 14.98 7.44 2.63
C PHE A 437 15.33 6.82 1.27
N TYR A 438 15.99 5.67 1.23
CA TYR A 438 16.16 4.90 0.00
C TYR A 438 14.81 4.54 -0.65
N ASN A 439 13.85 4.05 0.15
CA ASN A 439 12.50 3.76 -0.34
C ASN A 439 11.76 5.04 -0.77
N THR A 440 11.96 6.15 -0.07
CA THR A 440 11.42 7.47 -0.47
C THR A 440 11.95 7.89 -1.85
N LEU A 441 13.24 7.67 -2.14
CA LEU A 441 13.84 7.97 -3.44
C LEU A 441 13.29 7.06 -4.55
N LYS A 442 13.02 5.77 -4.26
CA LYS A 442 12.33 4.88 -5.21
C LYS A 442 10.92 5.34 -5.53
N HIS A 443 10.18 5.86 -4.54
CA HIS A 443 8.86 6.44 -4.79
C HIS A 443 8.96 7.71 -5.63
N TYR A 444 9.92 8.59 -5.35
CA TYR A 444 10.19 9.76 -6.19
C TYR A 444 10.45 9.35 -7.65
N GLN A 445 11.37 8.39 -7.87
CA GLN A 445 11.65 7.83 -9.20
C GLN A 445 10.38 7.32 -9.90
N TYR A 446 9.49 6.65 -9.17
CA TYR A 446 8.23 6.14 -9.71
C TYR A 446 7.33 7.26 -10.26
N PHE A 447 7.29 8.42 -9.60
CA PHE A 447 6.45 9.56 -9.99
C PHE A 447 7.09 10.49 -11.04
N ILE A 448 8.39 10.39 -11.29
CA ILE A 448 9.05 11.10 -12.37
C ILE A 448 8.51 10.63 -13.73
N LYS A 449 8.04 11.61 -14.53
CA LYS A 449 7.46 11.37 -15.86
C LYS A 449 8.52 11.25 -16.96
N ASP A 450 9.64 11.97 -16.82
CA ASP A 450 10.74 11.93 -17.77
C ASP A 450 11.51 10.61 -17.65
N THR A 451 11.46 9.79 -18.71
CA THR A 451 12.09 8.47 -18.73
C THR A 451 13.63 8.53 -18.64
N ILE A 452 14.27 9.56 -19.20
CA ILE A 452 15.74 9.73 -19.12
C ILE A 452 16.12 10.01 -17.68
N LYS A 453 15.49 11.02 -17.07
CA LYS A 453 15.73 11.37 -15.66
C LYS A 453 15.43 10.21 -14.72
N LYS A 454 14.36 9.46 -14.99
CA LYS A 454 14.00 8.25 -14.23
C LYS A 454 15.11 7.19 -14.24
N ASN A 455 15.75 6.99 -15.40
CA ASN A 455 16.87 6.05 -15.53
C ASN A 455 18.14 6.57 -14.83
N GLU A 456 18.41 7.88 -14.86
CA GLU A 456 19.51 8.49 -14.10
C GLU A 456 19.34 8.28 -12.60
N ILE A 457 18.12 8.47 -12.09
CA ILE A 457 17.79 8.22 -10.68
C ILE A 457 17.93 6.73 -10.36
N GLU A 458 17.58 5.82 -11.28
CA GLU A 458 17.80 4.37 -11.10
C GLU A 458 19.28 4.04 -10.89
N GLN A 459 20.15 4.60 -11.73
CA GLN A 459 21.59 4.42 -11.60
C GLN A 459 22.12 4.98 -10.28
N ARG A 460 21.59 6.12 -9.84
CA ARG A 460 21.93 6.71 -8.53
C ARG A 460 21.48 5.80 -7.39
N ILE A 461 20.25 5.28 -7.43
CA ILE A 461 19.72 4.33 -6.44
C ILE A 461 20.65 3.12 -6.33
N THR A 462 21.04 2.51 -7.46
CA THR A 462 21.96 1.37 -7.49
C THR A 462 23.31 1.68 -6.82
N LYS A 463 23.90 2.85 -7.06
CA LYS A 463 25.15 3.27 -6.39
C LYS A 463 24.98 3.45 -4.87
N LEU A 464 23.81 3.93 -4.43
CA LEU A 464 23.53 4.12 -3.01
C LEU A 464 23.37 2.79 -2.25
N GLU A 465 23.02 1.70 -2.94
CA GLU A 465 22.96 0.36 -2.33
C GLU A 465 24.32 -0.10 -1.79
N GLU A 466 25.43 0.38 -2.39
CA GLU A 466 26.80 0.09 -1.94
C GLU A 466 27.18 0.78 -0.63
N HIS A 467 26.47 1.86 -0.27
CA HIS A 467 26.70 2.66 0.94
C HIS A 467 25.80 2.27 2.11
N MET A 468 24.94 1.27 1.90
CA MET A 468 24.06 0.77 2.95
C MET A 468 24.86 0.11 4.08
N PRO A 469 24.38 0.11 5.34
CA PRO A 469 25.01 -0.62 6.42
C PRO A 469 25.13 -2.13 6.14
N PRO A 470 26.12 -2.83 6.73
CA PRO A 470 26.41 -4.24 6.42
C PRO A 470 25.19 -5.17 6.48
N VAL A 471 24.30 -5.00 7.48
CA VAL A 471 23.08 -5.80 7.62
C VAL A 471 22.14 -5.67 6.41
N LEU A 472 22.05 -4.47 5.82
CA LEU A 472 21.23 -4.24 4.63
C LEU A 472 21.96 -4.67 3.35
N GLN A 473 23.28 -4.48 3.28
CA GLN A 473 24.07 -4.92 2.11
C GLN A 473 23.95 -6.42 1.85
N SER A 474 23.82 -7.23 2.91
CA SER A 474 23.59 -8.68 2.79
C SER A 474 22.45 -9.00 1.83
N ARG A 475 21.37 -8.20 1.85
CA ARG A 475 20.18 -8.35 0.98
C ARG A 475 20.29 -7.61 -0.34
N PHE A 476 20.92 -6.44 -0.39
CA PHE A 476 21.12 -5.74 -1.66
C PHE A 476 22.04 -6.53 -2.60
N LYS A 477 23.11 -7.13 -2.07
CA LYS A 477 24.03 -7.99 -2.84
C LYS A 477 23.43 -9.37 -3.14
N ASN A 478 22.45 -9.81 -2.36
CA ASN A 478 21.73 -11.07 -2.57
C ASN A 478 20.21 -10.83 -2.58
N PRO A 479 19.63 -10.37 -3.71
CA PRO A 479 18.21 -10.05 -3.82
C PRO A 479 17.25 -11.18 -3.44
N ASN A 480 17.72 -12.43 -3.50
CA ASN A 480 16.97 -13.66 -3.21
C ASN A 480 17.55 -14.42 -1.99
N LYS A 481 18.13 -13.69 -1.02
CA LYS A 481 18.78 -14.27 0.16
C LYS A 481 17.86 -15.19 0.94
N GLU A 482 16.60 -14.82 1.14
CA GLU A 482 15.62 -15.62 1.88
C GLU A 482 15.44 -17.01 1.25
N LEU A 483 15.30 -17.08 -0.09
CA LEU A 483 15.23 -18.36 -0.81
C LEU A 483 16.53 -19.16 -0.68
N LYS A 484 17.69 -18.51 -0.77
CA LYS A 484 19.00 -19.18 -0.59
C LYS A 484 19.17 -19.74 0.82
N ASP A 485 18.72 -19.00 1.83
CA ASP A 485 18.76 -19.40 3.24
C ASP A 485 17.82 -20.60 3.50
N LEU A 486 16.67 -20.64 2.82
CA LEU A 486 15.71 -21.75 2.85
C LEU A 486 16.27 -23.00 2.14
N LEU A 487 16.84 -22.85 0.94
CA LEU A 487 17.38 -23.93 0.10
C LEU A 487 18.89 -24.12 0.25
N ARG A 488 19.44 -23.86 1.44
CA ARG A 488 20.90 -23.88 1.68
C ARG A 488 21.59 -25.19 1.30
N GLU A 489 20.90 -26.33 1.44
CA GLU A 489 21.44 -27.66 1.11
C GLU A 489 21.54 -27.89 -0.41
N GLU A 490 20.77 -27.12 -1.19
CA GLU A 490 20.70 -27.21 -2.66
C GLU A 490 21.23 -25.93 -3.33
N ILE A 491 21.97 -25.11 -2.60
CA ILE A 491 22.42 -23.80 -3.09
C ILE A 491 23.26 -23.92 -4.37
N ASN A 492 24.12 -24.94 -4.47
CA ASN A 492 24.94 -25.20 -5.66
C ASN A 492 24.09 -25.50 -6.90
N GLU A 493 22.95 -26.17 -6.72
CA GLU A 493 22.02 -26.45 -7.81
C GLU A 493 21.22 -25.21 -8.20
N LEU A 494 20.75 -24.45 -7.20
CA LEU A 494 20.04 -23.19 -7.42
C LEU A 494 20.93 -22.16 -8.15
N GLU A 495 22.24 -22.12 -7.87
CA GLU A 495 23.18 -21.19 -8.48
C GLU A 495 23.46 -21.45 -9.97
N LYS A 496 23.02 -22.59 -10.51
CA LYS A 496 23.05 -22.85 -11.97
C LYS A 496 22.00 -22.02 -12.73
N PHE A 497 21.08 -21.38 -12.02
CA PHE A 497 20.00 -20.58 -12.59
C PHE A 497 20.13 -19.08 -12.31
N GLU A 498 19.73 -18.28 -13.28
CA GLU A 498 19.35 -16.89 -13.10
C GLU A 498 17.99 -16.88 -12.37
N ILE A 499 17.93 -16.24 -11.21
CA ILE A 499 16.70 -16.11 -10.44
C ILE A 499 16.08 -14.75 -10.79
N LEU A 500 14.92 -14.77 -11.43
CA LEU A 500 14.21 -13.58 -11.91
C LEU A 500 13.31 -12.99 -10.82
N ASP A 501 12.60 -13.84 -10.09
CA ASP A 501 11.72 -13.46 -8.99
C ASP A 501 11.59 -14.58 -7.97
N THR A 502 11.33 -14.24 -6.71
CA THR A 502 11.12 -15.20 -5.61
C THR A 502 10.13 -14.70 -4.59
N SER A 503 9.41 -15.63 -3.95
CA SER A 503 8.64 -15.33 -2.75
C SER A 503 8.49 -16.57 -1.87
N ILE A 504 8.36 -16.36 -0.56
CA ILE A 504 8.07 -17.41 0.41
C ILE A 504 6.84 -16.99 1.20
N GLY A 505 5.88 -17.89 1.33
CA GLY A 505 4.68 -17.60 2.10
C GLY A 505 3.49 -18.47 1.73
N ASN A 506 2.33 -18.06 2.21
CA ASN A 506 1.07 -18.78 1.97
C ASN A 506 0.39 -18.26 0.70
N ILE A 507 0.06 -19.15 -0.22
CA ILE A 507 -0.67 -18.81 -1.44
C ILE A 507 -1.96 -19.61 -1.56
N TYR A 508 -2.91 -19.07 -2.36
CA TYR A 508 -4.08 -19.79 -2.82
C TYR A 508 -4.29 -19.54 -4.32
N SER A 509 -3.84 -20.47 -5.14
CA SER A 509 -3.90 -20.39 -6.60
C SER A 509 -4.77 -21.49 -7.21
N TYR A 510 -4.68 -21.65 -8.54
CA TYR A 510 -5.26 -22.76 -9.28
C TYR A 510 -4.46 -24.06 -9.14
N SER A 511 -3.17 -23.94 -8.83
CA SER A 511 -2.22 -25.06 -8.83
C SER A 511 -1.89 -25.55 -7.42
N TYR A 512 -1.97 -24.67 -6.41
CA TYR A 512 -1.64 -25.00 -5.03
C TYR A 512 -2.38 -24.10 -4.02
N GLY A 513 -2.48 -24.57 -2.78
CA GLY A 513 -2.99 -23.78 -1.66
C GLY A 513 -2.34 -24.21 -0.35
N GLY A 514 -1.54 -23.34 0.25
CA GLY A 514 -0.69 -23.68 1.38
C GLY A 514 0.56 -22.80 1.44
N ASP A 515 1.45 -23.12 2.37
CA ASP A 515 2.76 -22.48 2.42
C ASP A 515 3.67 -23.09 1.36
N CYS A 516 4.40 -22.24 0.67
CA CYS A 516 5.35 -22.65 -0.35
C CYS A 516 6.46 -21.63 -0.51
N TRP A 517 7.54 -22.07 -1.14
CA TRP A 517 8.44 -21.17 -1.83
C TRP A 517 8.12 -21.15 -3.33
N MET A 518 8.28 -19.98 -3.93
CA MET A 518 8.09 -19.76 -5.36
C MET A 518 9.33 -19.13 -5.95
N ALA A 519 9.67 -19.54 -7.16
CA ALA A 519 10.79 -18.96 -7.89
C ALA A 519 10.52 -18.99 -9.39
N GLU A 520 10.82 -17.88 -10.07
CA GLU A 520 10.98 -17.82 -11.51
C GLU A 520 12.46 -17.91 -11.84
N ILE A 521 12.88 -18.99 -12.49
CA ILE A 521 14.29 -19.29 -12.74
C ILE A 521 14.57 -19.60 -14.22
N ARG A 522 15.76 -19.26 -14.70
CA ARG A 522 16.22 -19.52 -16.07
C ARG A 522 17.62 -20.12 -16.07
N ASP A 523 17.91 -21.06 -16.97
CA ASP A 523 19.27 -21.59 -17.17
C ASP A 523 20.25 -20.42 -17.49
N LYS A 524 21.32 -20.21 -16.70
CA LYS A 524 22.28 -19.10 -16.93
C LYS A 524 23.01 -19.18 -18.27
N GLU A 525 23.33 -20.39 -18.70
CA GLU A 525 24.22 -20.64 -19.85
C GLU A 525 23.46 -20.68 -21.18
N LYS A 526 22.12 -20.56 -21.15
CA LYS A 526 21.28 -20.64 -22.34
C LYS A 526 20.49 -19.35 -22.44
N ASN A 527 20.64 -18.64 -23.56
CA ASN A 527 19.72 -17.58 -23.93
C ASN A 527 18.36 -18.20 -24.31
N SER A 528 17.65 -18.68 -23.30
CA SER A 528 16.43 -19.48 -23.40
C SER A 528 15.22 -18.58 -23.18
N LYS A 529 14.25 -18.66 -24.09
CA LYS A 529 12.93 -18.06 -23.90
C LYS A 529 12.09 -18.78 -22.84
N ILE A 530 12.56 -19.91 -22.31
CA ILE A 530 11.88 -20.71 -21.29
C ILE A 530 12.33 -20.26 -19.90
N ILE A 531 11.36 -19.87 -19.09
CA ILE A 531 11.46 -19.58 -17.66
C ILE A 531 10.72 -20.70 -16.93
N TYR A 532 11.30 -21.22 -15.86
CA TYR A 532 10.67 -22.21 -15.00
C TYR A 532 10.04 -21.49 -13.82
N ASP A 533 8.74 -21.69 -13.65
CA ASP A 533 7.92 -21.02 -12.65
C ASP A 533 7.48 -22.07 -11.62
N LEU A 534 8.21 -22.07 -10.51
CA LEU A 534 8.17 -23.09 -9.49
C LEU A 534 7.24 -22.67 -8.35
N THR A 535 6.44 -23.62 -7.86
CA THR A 535 5.62 -23.49 -6.65
C THR A 535 5.81 -24.73 -5.80
N MET A 536 6.56 -24.62 -4.71
CA MET A 536 7.13 -25.77 -4.02
C MET A 536 6.69 -25.78 -2.54
N PRO A 537 5.88 -26.78 -2.12
CA PRO A 537 5.27 -26.83 -0.79
C PRO A 537 6.25 -26.78 0.37
N ILE A 538 5.82 -26.16 1.47
CA ILE A 538 6.46 -26.24 2.79
C ILE A 538 5.41 -26.83 3.75
N GLU A 539 5.32 -28.16 3.76
CA GLU A 539 4.36 -28.90 4.61
C GLU A 539 5.11 -29.51 5.81
N ASP A 540 5.35 -30.83 5.80
CA ASP A 540 6.14 -31.52 6.83
C ASP A 540 7.65 -31.33 6.64
N SER A 541 8.06 -30.96 5.43
CA SER A 541 9.42 -30.62 5.06
C SER A 541 9.42 -29.59 3.93
N ILE A 542 10.52 -28.86 3.77
CA ILE A 542 10.73 -27.99 2.62
C ILE A 542 10.84 -28.89 1.37
N THR A 543 10.00 -28.68 0.37
CA THR A 543 10.09 -29.44 -0.89
C THR A 543 11.39 -29.06 -1.60
N PRO A 544 12.25 -30.02 -1.97
CA PRO A 544 13.55 -29.73 -2.56
C PRO A 544 13.44 -29.27 -4.03
N LEU A 545 14.42 -28.48 -4.47
CA LEU A 545 14.59 -28.11 -5.88
C LEU A 545 14.85 -29.35 -6.76
N GLU A 546 15.50 -30.38 -6.23
CA GLU A 546 15.81 -31.65 -6.90
C GLU A 546 14.59 -32.29 -7.57
N ASN A 547 13.40 -32.20 -6.96
CA ASN A 547 12.15 -32.71 -7.53
C ASN A 547 11.87 -32.13 -8.93
N PHE A 548 12.18 -30.85 -9.12
CA PHE A 548 12.09 -30.19 -10.41
C PHE A 548 13.23 -30.61 -11.33
N LEU A 549 14.47 -30.65 -10.83
CA LEU A 549 15.65 -30.98 -11.64
C LEU A 549 15.55 -32.35 -12.31
N LEU A 550 15.01 -33.35 -11.60
CA LEU A 550 14.78 -34.70 -12.13
C LEU A 550 13.83 -34.74 -13.34
N ARG A 551 12.97 -33.73 -13.50
CA ARG A 551 11.99 -33.65 -14.60
C ARG A 551 12.27 -32.55 -15.62
N LYS A 552 13.15 -31.60 -15.28
CA LYS A 552 13.42 -30.38 -16.06
C LYS A 552 13.69 -30.67 -17.53
N ASP A 553 14.60 -31.59 -17.82
CA ASP A 553 15.03 -31.83 -19.21
C ASP A 553 13.94 -32.51 -20.04
N SER A 554 13.21 -33.47 -19.46
CA SER A 554 12.06 -34.11 -20.13
C SER A 554 10.96 -33.10 -20.45
N LEU A 555 10.61 -32.23 -19.49
CA LEU A 555 9.62 -31.17 -19.69
C LEU A 555 10.08 -30.16 -20.75
N THR A 556 11.35 -29.78 -20.70
CA THR A 556 11.93 -28.80 -21.64
C THR A 556 11.98 -29.36 -23.06
N ASN A 557 12.35 -30.63 -23.24
CA ASN A 557 12.42 -31.27 -24.55
C ASN A 557 11.04 -31.33 -25.20
N ARG A 558 10.01 -31.77 -24.45
CA ARG A 558 8.62 -31.79 -24.96
C ARG A 558 8.12 -30.43 -25.42
N ILE A 559 8.54 -29.34 -24.78
CA ILE A 559 8.19 -27.98 -25.20
C ILE A 559 8.98 -27.56 -26.45
N LYS A 560 10.28 -27.87 -26.49
CA LYS A 560 11.17 -27.49 -27.59
C LYS A 560 10.95 -28.29 -28.88
N GLU A 561 10.47 -29.52 -28.77
CA GLU A 561 10.18 -30.38 -29.92
C GLU A 561 8.81 -30.07 -30.54
N HIS A 562 7.97 -29.28 -29.86
CA HIS A 562 6.60 -29.01 -30.31
C HIS A 562 6.53 -27.82 -31.30
N ASP A 563 6.17 -28.11 -32.54
CA ASP A 563 6.18 -27.13 -33.64
C ASP A 563 5.26 -25.92 -33.42
N PHE A 564 4.01 -26.14 -32.99
CA PHE A 564 3.10 -25.05 -32.69
C PHE A 564 3.63 -24.11 -31.59
N ILE A 565 4.19 -24.65 -30.51
CA ILE A 565 4.72 -23.84 -29.41
C ILE A 565 5.92 -23.02 -29.90
N ASN A 566 6.82 -23.62 -30.67
CA ASN A 566 7.93 -22.92 -31.31
C ASN A 566 7.46 -21.80 -32.25
N LYS A 567 6.41 -22.05 -33.03
CA LYS A 567 5.77 -21.04 -33.88
C LYS A 567 5.25 -19.87 -33.05
N LEU A 568 4.55 -20.14 -31.94
CA LEU A 568 4.10 -19.08 -31.02
C LEU A 568 5.28 -18.26 -30.46
N LEU A 569 6.38 -18.91 -30.05
CA LEU A 569 7.54 -18.23 -29.48
C LEU A 569 8.38 -17.44 -30.50
N SER A 570 8.33 -17.82 -31.78
CA SER A 570 9.05 -17.14 -32.86
C SER A 570 8.29 -15.96 -33.46
N THR A 571 6.98 -15.83 -33.22
CA THR A 571 6.18 -14.69 -33.72
C THR A 571 6.64 -13.33 -33.24
N ASN A 572 7.25 -13.26 -32.05
CA ASN A 572 7.81 -12.03 -31.52
C ASN A 572 9.03 -12.33 -30.65
N SER A 573 10.07 -11.49 -30.76
CA SER A 573 11.29 -11.60 -29.96
C SER A 573 11.04 -11.50 -28.45
N GLU A 574 10.06 -10.71 -28.03
CA GLU A 574 9.68 -10.49 -26.62
C GLU A 574 8.87 -11.63 -26.01
N ASN A 575 8.38 -12.58 -26.81
CA ASN A 575 7.61 -13.70 -26.27
C ASN A 575 8.49 -14.56 -25.37
N GLN A 576 8.00 -14.86 -24.17
CA GLN A 576 8.66 -15.76 -23.20
C GLN A 576 7.67 -16.83 -22.74
N LEU A 577 8.16 -18.07 -22.59
CA LEU A 577 7.40 -19.20 -22.10
C LEU A 577 7.72 -19.42 -20.63
N TYR A 578 6.69 -19.50 -19.80
CA TYR A 578 6.80 -19.81 -18.38
C TYR A 578 6.22 -21.19 -18.14
N LEU A 579 7.08 -22.16 -17.88
CA LEU A 579 6.74 -23.55 -17.62
C LEU A 579 6.43 -23.70 -16.13
N LYS A 580 5.16 -23.99 -15.81
CA LYS A 580 4.72 -24.16 -14.42
C LYS A 580 5.18 -25.51 -13.87
N PHE A 581 5.67 -25.52 -12.65
CA PHE A 581 5.98 -26.73 -11.90
C PHE A 581 5.53 -26.58 -10.45
N THR A 582 4.77 -27.54 -9.95
CA THR A 582 4.22 -27.51 -8.60
C THR A 582 4.49 -28.82 -7.88
N GLY A 583 5.31 -28.76 -6.82
CA GLY A 583 5.71 -29.93 -6.02
C GLY A 583 6.53 -30.93 -6.83
N ASP A 584 5.86 -31.83 -7.55
CA ASP A 584 6.44 -32.95 -8.29
C ASP A 584 5.96 -33.04 -9.76
N ARG A 585 5.12 -32.09 -10.22
CA ARG A 585 4.45 -32.16 -11.53
C ARG A 585 4.27 -30.79 -12.17
N SER A 586 4.16 -30.74 -13.50
CA SER A 586 3.91 -29.49 -14.22
C SER A 586 2.45 -29.06 -14.19
N PHE A 587 1.52 -29.96 -14.52
CA PHE A 587 0.10 -29.69 -14.40
C PHE A 587 -0.42 -30.09 -13.01
N SER A 588 -0.88 -29.09 -12.25
CA SER A 588 -1.55 -29.26 -10.96
C SER A 588 -2.94 -28.62 -11.00
N ASN A 589 -3.93 -29.36 -10.49
CA ASN A 589 -5.34 -28.96 -10.53
C ASN A 589 -5.93 -28.90 -9.12
N PHE A 590 -5.50 -27.90 -8.35
CA PHE A 590 -5.89 -27.77 -6.95
C PHE A 590 -7.40 -27.57 -6.81
N ARG A 591 -8.04 -28.42 -5.99
CA ARG A 591 -9.50 -28.44 -5.76
C ARG A 591 -10.34 -28.54 -7.05
N ASN A 592 -9.78 -29.13 -8.10
CA ASN A 592 -10.38 -29.23 -9.43
C ASN A 592 -10.72 -27.89 -10.09
N ARG A 593 -10.07 -26.78 -9.70
CA ARG A 593 -10.44 -25.44 -10.20
C ARG A 593 -10.22 -25.27 -11.69
N VAL A 594 -9.10 -25.75 -12.25
CA VAL A 594 -8.78 -25.58 -13.67
C VAL A 594 -9.76 -26.36 -14.53
N LEU A 595 -9.98 -27.64 -14.20
CA LEU A 595 -10.86 -28.51 -14.99
C LEU A 595 -12.34 -28.10 -14.84
N LYS A 596 -12.80 -27.64 -13.67
CA LYS A 596 -14.20 -27.22 -13.49
C LYS A 596 -14.60 -25.99 -14.30
N GLU A 597 -13.63 -25.15 -14.68
CA GLU A 597 -13.89 -24.01 -15.56
C GLU A 597 -13.99 -24.44 -17.04
N MET A 598 -13.55 -25.65 -17.39
CA MET A 598 -13.55 -26.12 -18.78
C MET A 598 -14.89 -26.76 -19.19
N PRO A 599 -15.21 -26.79 -20.49
CA PRO A 599 -16.30 -27.61 -21.01
C PRO A 599 -16.13 -29.09 -20.64
N LYS A 600 -17.24 -29.76 -20.29
CA LYS A 600 -17.28 -31.19 -19.87
C LYS A 600 -16.55 -32.18 -20.78
N LYS A 601 -16.39 -31.88 -22.07
CA LYS A 601 -15.63 -32.73 -23.01
C LYS A 601 -14.13 -32.69 -22.72
N LEU A 602 -13.58 -31.52 -22.34
CA LEU A 602 -12.17 -31.34 -22.03
C LEU A 602 -11.81 -31.86 -20.63
N GLU A 603 -12.76 -31.82 -19.70
CA GLU A 603 -12.59 -32.39 -18.35
C GLU A 603 -12.19 -33.88 -18.37
N LYS A 604 -12.61 -34.62 -19.40
CA LYS A 604 -12.40 -36.07 -19.53
C LYS A 604 -11.10 -36.48 -20.22
N LEU A 605 -10.28 -35.52 -20.64
CA LEU A 605 -8.98 -35.80 -21.27
C LEU A 605 -7.97 -36.34 -20.25
N ASN A 606 -6.88 -36.96 -20.72
CA ASN A 606 -5.82 -37.46 -19.86
C ASN A 606 -4.83 -36.34 -19.52
N TYR A 607 -4.72 -35.99 -18.23
CA TYR A 607 -3.84 -34.95 -17.71
C TYR A 607 -2.65 -35.46 -16.88
N ASN A 608 -2.46 -36.78 -16.76
CA ASN A 608 -1.46 -37.37 -15.84
C ASN A 608 -0.03 -36.87 -16.12
N ASN A 609 0.31 -36.67 -17.40
CA ASN A 609 1.60 -36.16 -17.86
C ASN A 609 1.46 -34.82 -18.60
N ALA A 610 0.42 -34.04 -18.28
CA ALA A 610 0.22 -32.74 -18.91
C ALA A 610 1.26 -31.72 -18.41
N ILE A 611 1.62 -30.78 -19.28
CA ILE A 611 2.50 -29.65 -18.99
C ILE A 611 1.65 -28.38 -18.97
N SER A 612 1.68 -27.65 -17.85
CA SER A 612 1.05 -26.33 -17.77
C SER A 612 2.09 -25.26 -18.05
N PHE A 613 1.76 -24.31 -18.91
CA PHE A 613 2.63 -23.17 -19.19
C PHE A 613 1.80 -21.94 -19.57
N TYR A 614 2.44 -20.78 -19.55
CA TYR A 614 1.90 -19.60 -20.19
C TYR A 614 2.94 -18.94 -21.07
N ILE A 615 2.48 -18.22 -22.09
CA ILE A 615 3.35 -17.38 -22.91
C ILE A 615 3.01 -15.93 -22.58
N SER A 616 4.02 -15.15 -22.20
CA SER A 616 3.91 -13.70 -22.11
C SER A 616 4.15 -13.10 -23.49
N TYR A 617 3.33 -12.11 -23.83
CA TYR A 617 3.36 -11.36 -25.08
C TYR A 617 3.54 -9.86 -24.79
N PRO A 618 3.90 -9.04 -25.79
CA PRO A 618 3.99 -7.59 -25.64
C PRO A 618 2.72 -6.98 -25.03
N ASN A 619 2.86 -5.80 -24.42
CA ASN A 619 1.78 -5.09 -23.73
C ASN A 619 1.16 -5.87 -22.55
N ARG A 620 1.98 -6.66 -21.84
CA ARG A 620 1.59 -7.42 -20.63
C ARG A 620 0.42 -8.39 -20.87
N LYS A 621 0.28 -8.87 -22.10
CA LYS A 621 -0.68 -9.93 -22.44
C LYS A 621 -0.07 -11.27 -22.04
N TYR A 622 -0.84 -12.17 -21.44
CA TYR A 622 -0.42 -13.55 -21.18
C TYR A 622 -1.53 -14.51 -21.53
N VAL A 623 -1.16 -15.68 -22.05
CA VAL A 623 -2.11 -16.76 -22.41
C VAL A 623 -1.64 -18.05 -21.78
N ARG A 624 -2.56 -18.76 -21.12
CA ARG A 624 -2.30 -20.03 -20.45
C ARG A 624 -2.64 -21.19 -21.36
N TYR A 625 -1.79 -22.22 -21.31
CA TYR A 625 -1.89 -23.42 -22.11
C TYR A 625 -1.70 -24.68 -21.26
N ILE A 626 -2.20 -25.79 -21.78
CA ILE A 626 -1.92 -27.14 -21.29
C ILE A 626 -1.49 -28.00 -22.48
N LEU A 627 -0.26 -28.49 -22.46
CA LEU A 627 0.21 -29.50 -23.42
C LEU A 627 -0.08 -30.90 -22.84
N LEU A 628 -0.92 -31.66 -23.53
CA LEU A 628 -1.29 -33.02 -23.17
C LEU A 628 -0.19 -34.02 -23.54
N GLU A 629 -0.37 -35.27 -23.10
CA GLU A 629 0.54 -36.37 -23.41
C GLU A 629 0.52 -36.77 -24.90
N ASN A 630 -0.61 -36.56 -25.58
CA ASN A 630 -0.78 -36.85 -27.00
C ASN A 630 -0.37 -35.69 -27.92
N SER A 631 0.47 -34.78 -27.44
CA SER A 631 0.92 -33.57 -28.16
C SER A 631 -0.16 -32.53 -28.50
N ASN A 632 -1.40 -32.68 -28.03
CA ASN A 632 -2.40 -31.63 -28.21
C ASN A 632 -2.20 -30.50 -27.19
N VAL A 633 -2.39 -29.25 -27.63
CA VAL A 633 -2.31 -28.05 -26.79
C VAL A 633 -3.69 -27.45 -26.58
N ILE A 634 -4.10 -27.32 -25.33
CA ILE A 634 -5.34 -26.63 -24.94
C ILE A 634 -5.01 -25.18 -24.57
N MET A 635 -5.68 -24.21 -25.20
CA MET A 635 -5.64 -22.79 -24.83
C MET A 635 -6.76 -22.47 -23.84
N LEU A 636 -6.47 -21.83 -22.71
CA LEU A 636 -7.47 -21.63 -21.64
C LEU A 636 -8.23 -20.31 -21.75
N SER A 637 -7.51 -19.19 -21.78
CA SER A 637 -8.07 -17.83 -21.76
C SER A 637 -7.21 -16.88 -22.57
N ILE A 638 -7.85 -15.91 -23.22
CA ILE A 638 -7.18 -14.97 -24.11
C ILE A 638 -7.45 -13.50 -23.69
N PRO A 639 -6.49 -12.59 -23.86
CA PRO A 639 -6.75 -11.16 -23.79
C PRO A 639 -7.68 -10.71 -24.91
N LYS A 640 -8.35 -9.57 -24.72
CA LYS A 640 -9.10 -8.92 -25.78
C LYS A 640 -8.19 -8.66 -27.00
N ASP A 641 -8.74 -8.85 -28.20
CA ASP A 641 -8.09 -8.61 -29.48
C ASP A 641 -6.76 -9.41 -29.63
N PHE A 642 -6.70 -10.58 -28.98
CA PHE A 642 -5.55 -11.50 -29.08
C PHE A 642 -5.66 -12.37 -30.33
N LYS A 643 -4.54 -12.60 -31.00
CA LYS A 643 -4.45 -13.42 -32.22
C LYS A 643 -3.20 -14.26 -32.20
N ILE A 644 -3.25 -15.39 -32.89
CA ILE A 644 -2.09 -16.25 -33.15
C ILE A 644 -1.95 -16.48 -34.67
N PRO A 645 -0.84 -17.03 -35.17
CA PRO A 645 -0.69 -17.31 -36.59
C PRO A 645 -1.83 -18.18 -37.12
N GLY A 646 -2.62 -17.65 -38.05
CA GLY A 646 -3.72 -18.36 -38.70
C GLY A 646 -5.09 -18.23 -38.04
N TYR A 647 -5.19 -17.62 -36.86
CA TYR A 647 -6.47 -17.50 -36.13
C TYR A 647 -6.64 -16.12 -35.50
N ASP A 648 -7.80 -15.50 -35.74
CA ASP A 648 -8.19 -14.23 -35.13
C ASP A 648 -8.83 -14.39 -33.74
N PHE A 649 -9.20 -13.27 -33.13
CA PHE A 649 -9.77 -13.27 -31.78
C PHE A 649 -11.13 -13.99 -31.71
N GLU A 650 -11.97 -13.81 -32.72
CA GLU A 650 -13.32 -14.38 -32.74
C GLU A 650 -13.28 -15.90 -32.95
N GLU A 651 -12.33 -16.38 -33.76
CA GLU A 651 -12.06 -17.81 -33.94
C GLU A 651 -11.53 -18.48 -32.67
N LEU A 652 -10.71 -17.77 -31.89
CA LEU A 652 -10.14 -18.29 -30.64
C LEU A 652 -11.11 -18.21 -29.45
N LEU A 653 -12.14 -17.36 -29.51
CA LEU A 653 -13.07 -17.13 -28.42
C LEU A 653 -14.09 -18.27 -28.31
N THR A 654 -14.24 -18.84 -27.10
CA THR A 654 -15.31 -19.81 -26.81
C THR A 654 -16.39 -19.22 -25.92
N GLU A 655 -16.00 -18.49 -24.88
CA GLU A 655 -16.95 -17.92 -23.93
C GLU A 655 -16.47 -16.55 -23.43
N THR A 656 -17.44 -15.67 -23.17
CA THR A 656 -17.20 -14.39 -22.53
C THR A 656 -17.89 -14.39 -21.18
N GLU A 657 -17.11 -14.24 -20.13
CA GLU A 657 -17.60 -14.07 -18.78
C GLU A 657 -17.53 -12.58 -18.40
N GLU A 658 -18.66 -12.02 -17.97
CA GLU A 658 -18.74 -10.63 -17.55
C GLU A 658 -19.14 -10.59 -16.07
N ASN A 659 -18.25 -10.08 -15.23
CA ASN A 659 -18.55 -9.77 -13.84
C ASN A 659 -18.51 -8.26 -13.63
N PHE A 660 -18.95 -7.81 -12.46
CA PHE A 660 -19.15 -6.38 -12.18
C PHE A 660 -17.90 -5.49 -12.39
N PHE A 661 -16.69 -6.07 -12.30
CA PHE A 661 -15.42 -5.34 -12.37
C PHE A 661 -14.55 -5.69 -13.58
N SER A 662 -14.86 -6.76 -14.30
CA SER A 662 -13.98 -7.28 -15.35
C SER A 662 -14.73 -8.15 -16.35
N LYS A 663 -14.20 -8.16 -17.56
CA LYS A 663 -14.62 -9.04 -18.64
C LYS A 663 -13.47 -9.99 -18.95
N SER A 664 -13.72 -11.28 -18.85
CA SER A 664 -12.76 -12.34 -19.17
C SER A 664 -13.20 -13.13 -20.39
N TYR A 665 -12.23 -13.46 -21.24
CA TYR A 665 -12.46 -14.18 -22.48
C TYR A 665 -11.80 -15.55 -22.40
N LYS A 666 -12.61 -16.60 -22.46
CA LYS A 666 -12.19 -18.00 -22.41
C LYS A 666 -12.05 -18.54 -23.83
N SER A 667 -11.05 -19.38 -24.08
CA SER A 667 -10.77 -19.93 -25.41
C SER A 667 -11.07 -21.41 -25.52
N PHE A 668 -10.61 -22.25 -24.59
CA PHE A 668 -10.81 -23.72 -24.62
C PHE A 668 -10.58 -24.40 -25.98
N LYS A 669 -9.77 -23.79 -26.87
CA LYS A 669 -9.42 -24.33 -28.18
C LYS A 669 -8.30 -25.35 -28.05
N ILE A 670 -8.36 -26.40 -28.85
CA ILE A 670 -7.38 -27.47 -28.92
C ILE A 670 -6.63 -27.34 -30.24
N PHE A 671 -5.31 -27.40 -30.17
CA PHE A 671 -4.42 -27.42 -31.33
C PHE A 671 -3.65 -28.73 -31.36
N ASP A 672 -3.39 -29.25 -32.54
CA ASP A 672 -2.44 -30.36 -32.72
C ASP A 672 -0.98 -29.87 -32.67
N GLU A 673 -0.04 -30.77 -32.97
CA GLU A 673 1.40 -30.49 -32.97
C GLU A 673 1.79 -29.38 -33.97
N ASN A 674 1.11 -29.31 -35.11
CA ASN A 674 1.37 -28.37 -36.20
C ASN A 674 0.67 -27.01 -36.00
N GLY A 675 -0.27 -26.95 -35.05
CA GLY A 675 -1.06 -25.77 -34.74
C GLY A 675 -2.39 -25.70 -35.49
N GLU A 676 -2.89 -26.81 -36.01
CA GLU A 676 -4.24 -26.92 -36.56
C GLU A 676 -5.27 -27.02 -35.43
N MET A 677 -6.26 -26.13 -35.42
CA MET A 677 -7.33 -26.12 -34.44
C MET A 677 -8.32 -27.28 -34.68
N LEU A 678 -8.56 -28.08 -33.64
CA LEU A 678 -9.35 -29.33 -33.72
C LEU A 678 -10.83 -29.18 -33.36
N ASN A 679 -11.28 -28.02 -32.83
CA ASN A 679 -12.62 -27.85 -32.27
C ASN A 679 -13.28 -26.47 -32.42
#